data_AF-A0A147BGG6-F1
#
_entry.id   AF-A0A147BGG6-F1
#
_cell.length_a   1.000
_cell.length_b   1.000
_cell.length_c   1.000
_cell.angle_alpha   90.00
_cell.angle_beta   90.00
_cell.angle_gamma   90.00
#
_symmetry.space_group_name_H-M   'P 1'
#
loop_
_entity.id
_entity.type
_entity.pdbx_description
1 polymer ?
#
loop_
_entity_poly.entity_id
_entity_poly.type
_entity_poly.pdbx_seq_one_letter_code
_entity_poly.pdbx_strand_id
1 'polypeptide(L)'
;MPKEPTAAKELRAQRVKAKGAPKPRPSEITLCVLGNGGPGNPRSLYVITDQARYMFNCGEGTQRLAHEHKMKLSKLENIFFTHNAWGNLGGLPGLALTVQDIGVPELRLHGPTDVEQLFDMTRGFMVTDRLTIAKRNPSDGPFSDHCMEVQYVPLFPQVTSEKVCKKGKCDEDGASVVAYICKPHSKPGQLHLGKCVDLGVPPGPLLGELKNGRDVTLPNGTLVKSSDVVSPDEPGPVFIVVEVPSEEYLDSLLENAAFAGHQAAAAREQDAARVVVHFSPPSVMERPAYLDWITRFPASTVHLALNEYAGTLSSAAVHRAQHRLHLLSSSIFPLLHVEEPSGVPKDLRDANVQAAETLTKFRLRPNLGLQKDAVVTLDPAAYVQEAWASPGFSERLQELKAASATKSQDSAAGSSYPEIVFLGTASAIPGKDRNVSAVLVNLREDLCILLDCGEGTLNQLVRFYGLPRVNKVLATLGCILVSHLHADHHLGLIALLRARQSALEALGLPKEPVPVAAPRFMVPWTSRCDRSFEPVSHLFTFVDNASLLWDQPSPAEERSDLIRRLKLKDLSSVLVKHCKYAYGFTLTTEAGWKLTYSGDTMPCEDLVQAGRGSDILIHEATMEDDLAEEALLKTHSTTSQAIDVGSRMGARFTLLTHFSQRYAKLPLVSDRFHASVGCAFDHMLVRPSDLPVLPLLFPALKSLFAEHYQEMCDKTAKKLRQKALQKDEKHMPDGLPTAQHASA
;
A
#
# COMPACT_ATOMS: atom_id res chain seq x y z
N MET A 1 -19.45 -11.07 -10.99
CA MET A 1 -19.17 -10.53 -9.63
C MET A 1 -19.03 -11.69 -8.66
N PRO A 2 -17.95 -11.77 -7.87
CA PRO A 2 -17.84 -12.83 -6.87
C PRO A 2 -18.94 -12.67 -5.80
N LYS A 3 -19.46 -13.79 -5.30
CA LYS A 3 -20.35 -13.78 -4.13
C LYS A 3 -19.60 -13.14 -2.96
N GLU A 4 -20.23 -12.17 -2.31
CA GLU A 4 -19.72 -11.60 -1.06
C GLU A 4 -19.38 -12.75 -0.10
N PRO A 5 -18.16 -12.81 0.48
CA PRO A 5 -17.83 -13.84 1.45
C PRO A 5 -18.85 -13.78 2.59
N THR A 6 -19.46 -14.91 2.96
CA THR A 6 -20.51 -14.97 3.99
C THR A 6 -20.09 -14.27 5.28
N ALA A 7 -18.81 -14.40 5.65
CA ALA A 7 -18.20 -13.73 6.81
C ALA A 7 -18.19 -12.19 6.69
N ALA A 8 -17.91 -11.62 5.51
CA ALA A 8 -17.93 -10.17 5.31
C ALA A 8 -19.35 -9.61 5.45
N LYS A 9 -20.35 -10.33 4.92
CA LYS A 9 -21.77 -9.98 5.03
C LYS A 9 -22.26 -10.01 6.49
N GLU A 10 -21.90 -11.06 7.22
CA GLU A 10 -22.24 -11.21 8.65
C GLU A 10 -21.58 -10.11 9.50
N LEU A 11 -20.29 -9.85 9.29
CA LEU A 11 -19.55 -8.77 9.96
C LEU A 11 -20.16 -7.41 9.67
N ARG A 12 -20.54 -7.15 8.41
CA ARG A 12 -21.21 -5.91 8.03
C ARG A 12 -22.55 -5.77 8.75
N ALA A 13 -23.37 -6.82 8.79
CA ALA A 13 -24.65 -6.80 9.50
C ALA A 13 -24.48 -6.58 11.01
N GLN A 14 -23.50 -7.22 11.65
CA GLN A 14 -23.16 -7.00 13.06
C GLN A 14 -22.74 -5.56 13.33
N ARG A 15 -21.94 -4.96 12.45
CA ARG A 15 -21.48 -3.56 12.58
C ARG A 15 -22.62 -2.56 12.42
N VAL A 16 -23.51 -2.78 11.46
CA VAL A 16 -24.70 -1.95 11.30
C VAL A 16 -25.57 -2.01 12.56
N LYS A 17 -25.74 -3.19 13.17
CA LYS A 17 -26.48 -3.35 14.44
C LYS A 17 -25.79 -2.70 15.64
N ALA A 18 -24.46 -2.60 15.64
CA ALA A 18 -23.69 -2.00 16.73
C ALA A 18 -23.65 -0.45 16.69
N LYS A 19 -24.07 0.18 15.59
CA LYS A 19 -24.19 1.65 15.50
C LYS A 19 -25.31 2.13 16.44
N GLY A 20 -24.94 2.83 17.52
CA GLY A 20 -25.88 3.49 18.44
C GLY A 20 -25.77 3.09 19.91
N ALA A 21 -24.96 2.09 20.27
CA ALA A 21 -24.70 1.78 21.67
C ALA A 21 -23.76 2.83 22.30
N PRO A 22 -24.00 3.29 23.54
CA PRO A 22 -23.10 4.21 24.23
C PRO A 22 -21.73 3.53 24.44
N LYS A 23 -20.68 4.10 23.85
CA LYS A 23 -19.30 3.61 23.99
C LYS A 23 -18.61 4.35 25.14
N PRO A 24 -17.83 3.64 25.99
CA PRO A 24 -17.06 4.29 27.04
C PRO A 24 -15.96 5.19 26.44
N ARG A 25 -15.49 6.16 27.24
CA ARG A 25 -14.32 6.98 26.87
C ARG A 25 -13.09 6.07 26.76
N PRO A 26 -12.18 6.33 25.80
CA PRO A 26 -11.06 5.45 25.56
C PRO A 26 -10.10 5.46 26.75
N SER A 27 -9.76 4.26 27.21
CA SER A 27 -8.76 4.04 28.27
C SER A 27 -7.33 4.07 27.73
N GLU A 28 -7.17 3.84 26.43
CA GLU A 28 -5.89 3.85 25.75
C GLU A 28 -5.95 4.69 24.48
N ILE A 29 -4.91 5.50 24.26
CA ILE A 29 -4.73 6.30 23.04
C ILE A 29 -3.25 6.26 22.68
N THR A 30 -2.94 5.72 21.51
CA THR A 30 -1.58 5.62 20.99
C THR A 30 -1.52 6.14 19.57
N LEU A 31 -0.59 7.05 19.30
CA LEU A 31 -0.19 7.44 17.94
C LEU A 31 0.87 6.45 17.49
N CYS A 32 0.68 5.79 16.35
CA CYS A 32 1.63 4.84 15.78
C CYS A 32 2.03 5.30 14.39
N VAL A 33 3.32 5.52 14.16
CA VAL A 33 3.83 5.82 12.82
C VAL A 33 3.71 4.56 11.97
N LEU A 34 2.87 4.59 10.94
CA LEU A 34 2.71 3.47 10.03
C LEU A 34 3.62 3.65 8.82
N GLY A 35 3.54 4.81 8.19
CA GLY A 35 4.46 5.27 7.17
C GLY A 35 5.31 6.42 7.70
N ASN A 36 6.63 6.25 7.68
CA ASN A 36 7.57 7.23 8.24
C ASN A 36 7.81 8.46 7.34
N GLY A 37 7.26 8.48 6.12
CA GLY A 37 7.44 9.57 5.16
C GLY A 37 8.83 9.69 4.56
N GLY A 38 9.73 8.74 4.83
CA GLY A 38 11.04 8.66 4.20
C GLY A 38 10.94 8.33 2.71
N PRO A 39 12.04 8.42 1.95
CA PRO A 39 12.03 8.15 0.52
C PRO A 39 11.45 6.76 0.19
N GLY A 40 10.48 6.71 -0.73
CA GLY A 40 9.82 5.45 -1.09
C GLY A 40 8.92 4.85 0.02
N ASN A 41 8.58 5.61 1.06
CA ASN A 41 7.63 5.21 2.09
C ASN A 41 6.42 6.15 2.13
N PRO A 42 5.21 5.63 2.44
CA PRO A 42 4.06 6.49 2.63
C PRO A 42 4.25 7.42 3.83
N ARG A 43 3.56 8.56 3.80
CA ARG A 43 3.35 9.43 4.96
C ARG A 43 2.03 9.00 5.60
N SER A 44 2.07 8.27 6.72
CA SER A 44 0.84 7.86 7.39
C SER A 44 0.98 7.64 8.90
N LEU A 45 0.08 8.24 9.65
CA LEU A 45 -0.05 8.09 11.11
C LEU A 45 -1.31 7.30 11.43
N TYR A 46 -1.19 6.27 12.26
CA TYR A 46 -2.30 5.43 12.69
C TYR A 46 -2.59 5.64 14.18
N VAL A 47 -3.76 6.18 14.51
CA VAL A 47 -4.18 6.42 15.89
C VAL A 47 -5.03 5.27 16.39
N ILE A 48 -4.57 4.66 17.47
CA ILE A 48 -5.12 3.44 18.07
C ILE A 48 -5.77 3.82 19.39
N THR A 49 -7.08 3.55 19.52
CA THR A 49 -7.75 3.51 20.83
C THR A 49 -8.28 2.11 21.14
N ASP A 50 -8.80 1.87 22.33
CA ASP A 50 -9.55 0.65 22.63
C ASP A 50 -10.90 0.59 21.88
N GLN A 51 -11.48 1.74 21.52
CA GLN A 51 -12.81 1.85 20.90
C GLN A 51 -12.84 2.07 19.38
N ALA A 52 -11.87 2.79 18.81
CA ALA A 52 -11.86 3.28 17.43
C ALA A 52 -10.46 3.30 16.82
N ARG A 53 -10.37 3.50 15.50
CA ARG A 53 -9.10 3.72 14.78
C ARG A 53 -9.25 4.92 13.85
N TYR A 54 -8.20 5.71 13.77
CA TYR A 54 -8.09 6.88 12.90
C TYR A 54 -6.80 6.79 12.11
N MET A 55 -6.77 7.39 10.94
CA MET A 55 -5.57 7.47 10.11
C MET A 55 -5.38 8.91 9.64
N PHE A 56 -4.15 9.41 9.65
CA PHE A 56 -3.79 10.66 9.00
C PHE A 56 -2.91 10.34 7.81
N ASN A 57 -3.35 10.77 6.62
CA ASN A 57 -2.81 10.44 5.31
C ASN A 57 -2.78 8.93 4.99
N CYS A 58 -2.90 8.62 3.70
CA CYS A 58 -2.93 7.28 3.14
C CYS A 58 -2.19 7.27 1.78
N GLY A 59 -0.87 7.51 1.81
CA GLY A 59 0.00 7.38 0.63
C GLY A 59 0.18 5.94 0.14
N GLU A 60 0.78 5.77 -1.04
CA GLU A 60 1.04 4.46 -1.65
C GLU A 60 1.83 3.52 -0.72
N GLY A 61 1.36 2.27 -0.60
CA GLY A 61 1.95 1.26 0.27
C GLY A 61 1.40 1.26 1.70
N THR A 62 0.54 2.21 2.09
CA THR A 62 -0.05 2.27 3.45
C THR A 62 -0.82 0.99 3.78
N GLN A 63 -1.62 0.47 2.85
CA GLN A 63 -2.36 -0.78 3.05
C GLN A 63 -1.43 -2.00 3.22
N ARG A 64 -0.30 -2.02 2.49
CA ARG A 64 0.69 -3.11 2.55
C ARG A 64 1.38 -3.13 3.90
N LEU A 65 1.81 -1.96 4.39
CA LEU A 65 2.39 -1.80 5.72
C LEU A 65 1.39 -2.15 6.82
N ALA A 66 0.12 -1.74 6.67
CA ALA A 66 -0.93 -2.09 7.62
C ALA A 66 -1.10 -3.61 7.73
N HIS A 67 -1.06 -4.33 6.60
CA HIS A 67 -1.14 -5.79 6.58
C HIS A 67 0.08 -6.44 7.26
N GLU A 68 1.29 -6.04 6.89
CA GLU A 68 2.53 -6.59 7.48
C GLU A 68 2.59 -6.41 8.99
N HIS A 69 2.29 -5.19 9.45
CA HIS A 69 2.40 -4.80 10.86
C HIS A 69 1.13 -5.12 11.68
N LYS A 70 0.19 -5.87 11.10
CA LYS A 70 -1.05 -6.33 11.75
C LYS A 70 -1.92 -5.17 12.28
N MET A 71 -1.93 -4.04 11.57
CA MET A 71 -2.81 -2.91 11.85
C MET A 71 -4.24 -3.24 11.40
N LYS A 72 -5.20 -3.14 12.34
CA LYS A 72 -6.58 -3.56 12.12
C LYS A 72 -7.38 -2.53 11.31
N LEU A 73 -7.26 -2.58 9.99
CA LEU A 73 -8.07 -1.77 9.06
C LEU A 73 -9.58 -2.00 9.21
N SER A 74 -9.98 -3.16 9.75
CA SER A 74 -11.37 -3.51 10.03
C SER A 74 -12.10 -2.55 11.00
N LYS A 75 -11.37 -1.76 11.78
CA LYS A 75 -11.89 -0.78 12.74
C LYS A 75 -11.65 0.68 12.31
N LEU A 76 -11.10 0.89 11.12
CA LEU A 76 -10.81 2.22 10.58
C LEU A 76 -12.12 2.84 10.09
N GLU A 77 -12.51 3.96 10.70
CA GLU A 77 -13.75 4.67 10.35
C GLU A 77 -13.49 6.08 9.81
N ASN A 78 -12.40 6.73 10.24
CA ASN A 78 -12.10 8.11 9.88
C ASN A 78 -10.66 8.21 9.36
N ILE A 79 -10.48 8.86 8.21
CA ILE A 79 -9.17 9.18 7.62
C ILE A 79 -9.10 10.70 7.41
N PHE A 80 -8.03 11.32 7.90
CA PHE A 80 -7.78 12.76 7.82
C PHE A 80 -6.64 13.03 6.86
N PHE A 81 -6.88 13.85 5.83
CA PHE A 81 -5.89 14.23 4.83
C PHE A 81 -5.40 15.63 5.11
N THR A 82 -4.07 15.82 5.20
CA THR A 82 -3.49 17.13 5.48
C THR A 82 -3.34 17.99 4.24
N HIS A 83 -3.32 17.38 3.05
CA HIS A 83 -3.11 18.08 1.77
C HIS A 83 -3.57 17.20 0.60
N ASN A 84 -4.13 17.81 -0.45
CA ASN A 84 -4.54 17.17 -1.71
C ASN A 84 -3.38 16.76 -2.64
N ALA A 85 -2.31 16.22 -2.07
CA ALA A 85 -1.17 15.69 -2.81
C ALA A 85 -1.29 14.16 -2.99
N TRP A 86 -0.81 13.64 -4.12
CA TRP A 86 -0.86 12.20 -4.38
C TRP A 86 -0.07 11.40 -3.33
N GLY A 87 1.01 11.97 -2.79
CA GLY A 87 1.79 11.39 -1.69
C GLY A 87 0.98 11.13 -0.42
N ASN A 88 -0.15 11.83 -0.23
CA ASN A 88 -1.02 11.68 0.93
C ASN A 88 -2.26 10.83 0.66
N LEU A 89 -2.68 10.64 -0.60
CA LEU A 89 -3.95 9.97 -0.94
C LEU A 89 -3.82 8.79 -1.91
N GLY A 90 -2.66 8.58 -2.54
CA GLY A 90 -2.46 7.59 -3.60
C GLY A 90 -2.70 6.12 -3.17
N GLY A 91 -2.63 5.81 -1.88
CA GLY A 91 -2.97 4.49 -1.34
C GLY A 91 -4.44 4.31 -0.95
N LEU A 92 -5.23 5.39 -0.96
CA LEU A 92 -6.65 5.36 -0.59
C LEU A 92 -7.50 4.44 -1.49
N PRO A 93 -7.32 4.38 -2.82
CA PRO A 93 -8.13 3.51 -3.66
C PRO A 93 -7.93 2.03 -3.31
N GLY A 94 -6.68 1.58 -3.15
CA GLY A 94 -6.36 0.21 -2.73
C GLY A 94 -6.88 -0.10 -1.33
N LEU A 95 -6.68 0.82 -0.39
CA LEU A 95 -7.22 0.70 0.97
C LEU A 95 -8.75 0.54 0.97
N ALA A 96 -9.46 1.32 0.15
CA ALA A 96 -10.91 1.30 0.05
C ALA A 96 -11.44 -0.06 -0.42
N LEU A 97 -10.81 -0.67 -1.44
CA LEU A 97 -11.13 -2.02 -1.89
C LEU A 97 -10.93 -3.05 -0.76
N THR A 98 -9.80 -2.94 -0.05
CA THR A 98 -9.48 -3.82 1.08
C THR A 98 -10.50 -3.70 2.22
N VAL A 99 -10.85 -2.49 2.66
CA VAL A 99 -11.80 -2.32 3.77
C VAL A 99 -13.23 -2.70 3.37
N GLN A 100 -13.60 -2.49 2.11
CA GLN A 100 -14.86 -2.97 1.55
C GLN A 100 -14.95 -4.50 1.65
N ASP A 101 -13.92 -5.22 1.22
CA ASP A 101 -13.90 -6.69 1.26
C ASP A 101 -13.85 -7.26 2.68
N ILE A 102 -13.31 -6.50 3.64
CA ILE A 102 -13.38 -6.81 5.07
C ILE A 102 -14.81 -6.57 5.65
N GLY A 103 -15.68 -5.83 4.94
CA GLY A 103 -17.04 -5.52 5.36
C GLY A 103 -17.15 -4.23 6.20
N VAL A 104 -16.27 -3.25 6.00
CA VAL A 104 -16.44 -1.90 6.55
C VAL A 104 -17.57 -1.20 5.78
N PRO A 105 -18.65 -0.76 6.45
CA PRO A 105 -19.82 -0.22 5.74
C PRO A 105 -19.65 1.23 5.28
N GLU A 106 -18.85 2.02 6.01
CA GLU A 106 -18.72 3.45 5.81
C GLU A 106 -17.30 3.89 6.19
N LEU A 107 -16.73 4.77 5.38
CA LEU A 107 -15.46 5.43 5.64
C LEU A 107 -15.67 6.95 5.55
N ARG A 108 -15.26 7.68 6.60
CA ARG A 108 -15.28 9.14 6.62
C ARG A 108 -13.93 9.69 6.20
N LEU A 109 -13.95 10.55 5.19
CA LEU A 109 -12.79 11.24 4.67
C LEU A 109 -12.87 12.69 5.12
N HIS A 110 -11.85 13.12 5.82
CA HIS A 110 -11.73 14.43 6.41
C HIS A 110 -10.58 15.18 5.73
N GLY A 111 -10.76 16.46 5.40
CA GLY A 111 -9.67 17.29 4.91
C GLY A 111 -10.09 18.33 3.88
N PRO A 112 -9.18 18.76 3.00
CA PRO A 112 -9.49 19.66 1.90
C PRO A 112 -10.70 19.18 1.08
N THR A 113 -11.34 20.10 0.37
CA THR A 113 -12.34 19.76 -0.64
C THR A 113 -11.75 18.83 -1.72
N ASP A 114 -12.61 18.05 -2.38
CA ASP A 114 -12.27 17.16 -3.50
C ASP A 114 -11.52 15.85 -3.20
N VAL A 115 -11.19 15.52 -1.95
CA VAL A 115 -10.62 14.19 -1.63
C VAL A 115 -11.54 13.06 -2.11
N GLU A 116 -12.85 13.22 -2.00
CA GLU A 116 -13.84 12.23 -2.43
C GLU A 116 -13.89 12.06 -3.96
N GLN A 117 -13.44 13.06 -4.73
CA GLN A 117 -13.41 12.98 -6.19
C GLN A 117 -12.57 11.77 -6.65
N LEU A 118 -11.62 11.29 -5.85
CA LEU A 118 -10.86 10.07 -6.12
C LEU A 118 -11.77 8.87 -6.39
N PHE A 119 -12.89 8.75 -5.68
CA PHE A 119 -13.84 7.66 -5.89
C PHE A 119 -14.64 7.84 -7.17
N ASP A 120 -15.02 9.07 -7.50
CA ASP A 120 -15.71 9.40 -8.75
C ASP A 120 -14.81 9.19 -9.98
N MET A 121 -13.52 9.48 -9.83
CA MET A 121 -12.48 9.25 -10.82
C MET A 121 -12.21 7.77 -11.06
N THR A 122 -12.22 6.96 -10.00
CA THR A 122 -11.90 5.52 -10.08
C THR A 122 -13.10 4.67 -10.55
N ARG A 123 -14.33 5.19 -10.61
CA ARG A 123 -15.54 4.44 -11.07
C ARG A 123 -15.39 3.71 -12.40
N GLY A 124 -14.51 4.19 -13.29
CA GLY A 124 -14.26 3.56 -14.58
C GLY A 124 -13.55 2.20 -14.49
N PHE A 125 -12.89 1.93 -13.37
CA PHE A 125 -12.05 0.74 -13.19
C PHE A 125 -12.04 0.14 -11.77
N MET A 126 -12.72 0.78 -10.81
CA MET A 126 -12.92 0.29 -9.46
C MET A 126 -14.40 0.30 -9.10
N VAL A 127 -14.83 -0.73 -8.39
CA VAL A 127 -16.21 -0.87 -7.90
C VAL A 127 -16.23 -0.83 -6.37
N THR A 128 -16.79 0.24 -5.83
CA THR A 128 -16.91 0.49 -4.37
C THR A 128 -18.38 0.55 -3.90
N ASP A 129 -19.23 -0.32 -4.44
CA ASP A 129 -20.69 -0.33 -4.20
C ASP A 129 -21.08 -0.77 -2.77
N ARG A 130 -20.18 -1.45 -2.05
CA ARG A 130 -20.40 -1.95 -0.69
C ARG A 130 -19.80 -1.04 0.39
N LEU A 131 -19.12 0.04 0.01
CA LEU A 131 -18.52 1.02 0.92
C LEU A 131 -19.13 2.41 0.69
N THR A 132 -19.76 2.97 1.73
CA THR A 132 -20.22 4.36 1.69
C THR A 132 -19.05 5.29 2.03
N ILE A 133 -18.77 6.24 1.13
CA ILE A 133 -17.81 7.31 1.39
C ILE A 133 -18.58 8.54 1.90
N ALA A 134 -18.28 8.95 3.13
CA ALA A 134 -18.80 10.18 3.71
C ALA A 134 -17.69 11.21 3.77
N LYS A 135 -17.94 12.42 3.28
CA LYS A 135 -16.95 13.50 3.29
C LYS A 135 -17.19 14.46 4.45
N ARG A 136 -16.11 15.03 4.96
CA ARG A 136 -16.11 16.18 5.87
C ARG A 136 -14.98 17.12 5.54
N ASN A 137 -15.27 18.41 5.49
CA ASN A 137 -14.31 19.47 5.20
C ASN A 137 -14.33 20.54 6.32
N PRO A 138 -13.41 21.53 6.31
CA PRO A 138 -13.35 22.53 7.37
C PRO A 138 -14.67 23.31 7.57
N SER A 139 -15.40 23.56 6.48
CA SER A 139 -16.68 24.29 6.50
C SER A 139 -17.82 23.55 7.22
N ASP A 140 -17.71 22.23 7.40
CA ASP A 140 -18.66 21.43 8.21
C ASP A 140 -18.49 21.64 9.73
N GLY A 141 -17.50 22.44 10.15
CA GLY A 141 -17.14 22.66 11.55
C GLY A 141 -16.47 21.45 12.20
N PRO A 142 -16.02 21.59 13.47
CA PRO A 142 -15.24 20.57 14.16
C PRO A 142 -15.97 19.23 14.22
N PHE A 143 -15.19 18.16 14.08
CA PHE A 143 -15.71 16.79 14.18
C PHE A 143 -15.59 16.32 15.63
N SER A 144 -16.63 15.67 16.15
CA SER A 144 -16.60 15.10 17.49
C SER A 144 -17.23 13.72 17.49
N ASP A 145 -16.53 12.76 18.07
CA ASP A 145 -17.06 11.43 18.34
C ASP A 145 -16.91 11.07 19.84
N HIS A 146 -17.14 9.81 20.18
CA HIS A 146 -17.01 9.32 21.57
C HIS A 146 -15.57 9.32 22.11
N CYS A 147 -14.54 9.34 21.26
CA CYS A 147 -13.13 9.33 21.65
C CYS A 147 -12.51 10.72 21.72
N MET A 148 -12.74 11.57 20.72
CA MET A 148 -12.10 12.88 20.63
C MET A 148 -12.91 13.90 19.84
N GLU A 149 -12.58 15.16 20.05
CA GLU A 149 -12.93 16.29 19.18
C GLU A 149 -11.73 16.64 18.29
N VAL A 150 -11.98 16.97 17.03
CA VAL A 150 -10.98 17.33 16.02
C VAL A 150 -11.39 18.65 15.39
N GLN A 151 -10.56 19.67 15.60
CA GLN A 151 -10.68 20.97 14.95
C GLN A 151 -9.85 20.99 13.67
N TYR A 152 -10.46 21.47 12.59
CA TYR A 152 -9.79 21.73 11.32
C TYR A 152 -9.16 23.12 11.35
N VAL A 153 -7.92 23.22 10.88
CA VAL A 153 -7.18 24.48 10.76
C VAL A 153 -6.74 24.62 9.30
N PRO A 154 -7.55 25.26 8.44
CA PRO A 154 -7.18 25.46 7.04
C PRO A 154 -5.97 26.39 6.91
N LEU A 155 -5.04 26.05 6.01
CA LEU A 155 -3.85 26.84 5.70
C LEU A 155 -3.89 27.26 4.23
N PHE A 156 -3.49 28.50 3.96
CA PHE A 156 -3.58 29.11 2.64
C PHE A 156 -2.21 29.61 2.16
N PRO A 157 -1.92 29.56 0.84
CA PRO A 157 -0.73 30.18 0.31
C PRO A 157 -0.83 31.72 0.34
N GLN A 158 0.30 32.42 0.48
CA GLN A 158 0.43 33.89 0.56
C GLN A 158 -0.35 34.62 -0.56
N VAL A 159 -0.33 34.10 -1.78
CA VAL A 159 -1.02 34.73 -2.94
C VAL A 159 -2.55 34.81 -2.75
N THR A 160 -3.12 33.87 -2.00
CA THR A 160 -4.55 33.86 -1.67
C THR A 160 -4.88 34.62 -0.39
N SER A 161 -3.99 34.69 0.60
CA SER A 161 -4.26 35.44 1.83
C SER A 161 -4.48 36.94 1.55
N GLU A 162 -3.71 37.54 0.64
CA GLU A 162 -3.88 38.95 0.24
C GLU A 162 -5.22 39.26 -0.46
N LYS A 163 -5.75 38.30 -1.23
CA LYS A 163 -7.05 38.46 -1.94
C LYS A 163 -8.24 38.18 -1.03
N VAL A 164 -8.11 37.23 -0.12
CA VAL A 164 -9.15 36.82 0.84
C VAL A 164 -9.32 37.86 1.95
N CYS A 165 -8.24 38.48 2.44
CA CYS A 165 -8.31 39.55 3.44
C CYS A 165 -9.08 40.80 2.98
N LYS A 166 -9.31 41.01 1.67
CA LYS A 166 -10.09 42.15 1.14
C LYS A 166 -11.61 41.91 1.13
N LYS A 167 -12.10 40.70 1.38
CA LYS A 167 -13.53 40.38 1.53
C LYS A 167 -13.69 39.53 2.79
N GLY A 168 -14.08 40.11 3.93
CA GLY A 168 -14.06 39.52 5.29
C GLY A 168 -14.85 38.24 5.57
N LYS A 169 -14.70 37.20 4.74
CA LYS A 169 -15.03 35.79 4.99
C LYS A 169 -14.02 34.97 4.19
N CYS A 170 -13.14 34.25 4.87
CA CYS A 170 -12.30 33.25 4.23
C CYS A 170 -13.21 32.16 3.65
N ASP A 171 -13.05 31.86 2.36
CA ASP A 171 -13.72 30.72 1.73
C ASP A 171 -12.99 29.45 2.20
N GLU A 172 -13.46 28.88 3.31
CA GLU A 172 -12.88 27.68 3.92
C GLU A 172 -12.91 26.46 2.97
N ASP A 173 -13.79 26.48 1.97
CA ASP A 173 -13.88 25.45 0.92
C ASP A 173 -12.75 25.53 -0.11
N GLY A 174 -11.93 26.61 -0.10
CA GLY A 174 -10.78 26.79 -0.98
C GLY A 174 -9.44 26.32 -0.41
N ALA A 175 -9.40 25.79 0.82
CA ALA A 175 -8.16 25.36 1.47
C ALA A 175 -7.67 24.01 0.90
N SER A 176 -6.51 24.00 0.25
CA SER A 176 -5.84 22.79 -0.23
C SER A 176 -5.03 22.05 0.86
N VAL A 177 -4.77 22.72 1.98
CA VAL A 177 -3.97 22.22 3.11
C VAL A 177 -4.75 22.44 4.40
N VAL A 178 -4.79 21.41 5.26
CA VAL A 178 -5.52 21.43 6.54
C VAL A 178 -4.65 20.78 7.62
N ALA A 179 -4.43 21.51 8.70
CA ALA A 179 -3.90 20.97 9.95
C ALA A 179 -5.03 20.57 10.90
N TYR A 180 -4.73 19.70 11.87
CA TYR A 180 -5.70 19.13 12.79
C TYR A 180 -5.25 19.29 14.23
N ILE A 181 -6.11 19.89 15.05
CA ILE A 181 -5.94 19.90 16.51
C ILE A 181 -6.89 18.85 17.08
N CYS A 182 -6.33 17.80 17.69
CA CYS A 182 -7.07 16.66 18.19
C CYS A 182 -7.09 16.68 19.72
N LYS A 183 -8.29 16.80 20.29
CA LYS A 183 -8.54 16.84 21.72
C LYS A 183 -9.34 15.60 22.15
N PRO A 184 -8.67 14.55 22.64
CA PRO A 184 -9.36 13.45 23.31
C PRO A 184 -10.30 13.95 24.40
N HIS A 185 -11.41 13.26 24.60
CA HIS A 185 -12.31 13.60 25.70
C HIS A 185 -11.67 13.25 27.05
N SER A 186 -11.93 14.08 28.05
CA SER A 186 -11.55 13.79 29.44
C SER A 186 -12.21 12.49 29.90
N LYS A 187 -11.48 11.71 30.68
CA LYS A 187 -11.99 10.46 31.26
C LYS A 187 -12.45 10.77 32.69
N PRO A 188 -13.71 10.45 33.04
CA PRO A 188 -14.20 10.64 34.40
C PRO A 188 -13.38 9.85 35.41
N GLY A 189 -13.25 10.42 36.61
CA GLY A 189 -12.66 9.78 37.76
C GLY A 189 -13.15 8.36 38.03
N GLN A 190 -12.24 7.47 38.45
CA GLN A 190 -12.58 6.10 38.83
C GLN A 190 -13.00 6.04 40.30
N LEU A 191 -14.14 5.40 40.57
CA LEU A 191 -14.57 5.10 41.93
C LEU A 191 -13.71 3.97 42.52
N HIS A 192 -13.05 4.24 43.64
CA HIS A 192 -12.24 3.27 44.38
C HIS A 192 -13.13 2.49 45.36
N LEU A 193 -13.64 1.35 44.91
CA LEU A 193 -14.54 0.50 45.71
C LEU A 193 -13.93 0.10 47.08
N GLY A 194 -12.63 -0.13 47.16
CA GLY A 194 -11.94 -0.42 48.44
C GLY A 194 -12.11 0.72 49.45
N LYS A 195 -11.85 1.97 49.03
CA LYS A 195 -12.04 3.14 49.90
C LYS A 195 -13.50 3.33 50.31
N CYS A 196 -14.45 3.05 49.41
CA CYS A 196 -15.87 3.07 49.73
C CYS A 196 -16.21 2.07 50.84
N VAL A 197 -15.64 0.86 50.77
CA VAL A 197 -15.82 -0.18 51.81
C VAL A 197 -15.17 0.25 53.12
N ASP A 198 -13.95 0.78 53.09
CA ASP A 198 -13.25 1.27 54.29
C ASP A 198 -14.00 2.40 55.01
N LEU A 199 -14.71 3.23 54.25
CA LEU A 199 -15.55 4.32 54.76
C LEU A 199 -16.99 3.87 55.09
N GLY A 200 -17.31 2.58 54.97
CA GLY A 200 -18.61 2.02 55.35
C GLY A 200 -19.75 2.28 54.35
N VAL A 201 -19.45 2.62 53.10
CA VAL A 201 -20.45 2.85 52.05
C VAL A 201 -21.02 1.50 51.58
N PRO A 202 -22.33 1.24 51.72
CA PRO A 202 -22.92 -0.02 51.30
C PRO A 202 -22.98 -0.14 49.76
N PRO A 203 -22.91 -1.36 49.20
CA PRO A 203 -23.18 -1.59 47.78
C PRO A 203 -24.58 -1.09 47.39
N GLY A 204 -24.68 -0.29 46.33
CA GLY A 204 -25.98 0.22 45.88
C GLY A 204 -25.91 1.62 45.26
N PRO A 205 -27.06 2.32 45.19
CA PRO A 205 -27.19 3.63 44.52
C PRO A 205 -26.21 4.70 45.03
N LEU A 206 -25.82 4.64 46.32
CA LEU A 206 -24.88 5.59 46.93
C LEU A 206 -23.50 5.60 46.25
N LEU A 207 -23.04 4.45 45.75
CA LEU A 207 -21.80 4.37 44.95
C LEU A 207 -21.94 5.14 43.64
N GLY A 208 -23.13 5.14 43.03
CA GLY A 208 -23.44 5.92 41.85
C GLY A 208 -23.48 7.42 42.13
N GLU A 209 -24.00 7.83 43.29
CA GLU A 209 -24.02 9.23 43.72
C GLU A 209 -22.60 9.76 43.92
N LEU A 210 -21.76 9.02 44.66
CA LEU A 210 -20.35 9.33 44.85
C LEU A 210 -19.61 9.40 43.51
N LYS A 211 -19.81 8.42 42.62
CA LYS A 211 -19.20 8.44 41.28
C LYS A 211 -19.63 9.66 40.43
N ASN A 212 -20.82 10.20 40.68
CA ASN A 212 -21.35 11.36 39.97
C ASN A 212 -21.00 12.70 40.66
N GLY A 213 -20.03 12.71 41.59
CA GLY A 213 -19.56 13.94 42.22
C GLY A 213 -20.39 14.40 43.42
N ARG A 214 -21.35 13.59 43.91
CA ARG A 214 -22.20 13.96 45.04
C ARG A 214 -21.67 13.36 46.33
N ASP A 215 -21.56 14.19 47.36
CA ASP A 215 -21.23 13.74 48.71
C ASP A 215 -22.43 13.01 49.32
N VAL A 216 -22.16 11.93 50.06
CA VAL A 216 -23.20 11.05 50.63
C VAL A 216 -23.07 11.02 52.14
N THR A 217 -24.19 11.24 52.84
CA THR A 217 -24.28 11.04 54.28
C THR A 217 -24.80 9.64 54.57
N LEU A 218 -24.02 8.83 55.28
CA LEU A 218 -24.37 7.47 55.67
C LEU A 218 -25.39 7.45 56.84
N PRO A 219 -26.13 6.35 57.06
CA PRO A 219 -27.11 6.26 58.15
C PRO A 219 -26.53 6.48 59.56
N ASN A 220 -25.23 6.27 59.74
CA ASN A 220 -24.50 6.53 60.98
C ASN A 220 -24.07 8.01 61.15
N GLY A 221 -24.46 8.90 60.23
CA GLY A 221 -24.12 10.32 60.23
C GLY A 221 -22.77 10.68 59.59
N THR A 222 -22.01 9.70 59.10
CA THR A 222 -20.70 9.95 58.44
C THR A 222 -20.91 10.55 57.06
N LEU A 223 -20.28 11.70 56.78
CA LEU A 223 -20.25 12.31 55.44
C LEU A 223 -19.06 11.74 54.66
N VAL A 224 -19.34 11.05 53.56
CA VAL A 224 -18.34 10.56 52.61
C VAL A 224 -18.32 11.50 51.41
N LYS A 225 -17.19 12.18 51.19
CA LYS A 225 -17.06 13.06 50.02
C LYS A 225 -16.72 12.27 48.78
N SER A 226 -17.27 12.68 47.64
CA SER A 226 -16.91 12.10 46.34
C SER A 226 -15.39 12.16 46.11
N SER A 227 -14.74 13.27 46.48
CA SER A 227 -13.30 13.47 46.34
C SER A 227 -12.44 12.46 47.10
N ASP A 228 -12.97 11.86 48.16
CA ASP A 228 -12.21 10.94 49.01
C ASP A 228 -12.11 9.55 48.38
N VAL A 229 -13.12 9.20 47.57
CA VAL A 229 -13.32 7.85 47.00
C VAL A 229 -13.28 7.80 45.47
N VAL A 230 -13.32 8.94 44.77
CA VAL A 230 -13.21 9.02 43.31
C VAL A 230 -11.89 9.70 42.93
N SER A 231 -11.13 9.12 42.00
CA SER A 231 -9.93 9.78 41.48
C SER A 231 -10.30 11.07 40.73
N PRO A 232 -9.40 12.06 40.60
CA PRO A 232 -9.64 13.19 39.71
C PRO A 232 -9.92 12.74 38.27
N ASP A 233 -10.65 13.57 37.54
CA ASP A 233 -10.81 13.40 36.10
C ASP A 233 -9.44 13.46 35.42
N GLU A 234 -9.21 12.57 34.47
CA GLU A 234 -8.01 12.56 33.66
C GLU A 234 -8.26 13.41 32.40
N PRO A 235 -7.60 14.57 32.24
CA PRO A 235 -7.78 15.42 31.08
C PRO A 235 -7.45 14.69 29.77
N GLY A 236 -8.02 15.17 28.67
CA GLY A 236 -7.66 14.71 27.33
C GLY A 236 -6.37 15.35 26.83
N PRO A 237 -5.27 14.60 26.67
CA PRO A 237 -4.00 15.16 26.20
C PRO A 237 -4.12 15.54 24.71
N VAL A 238 -3.82 16.80 24.38
CA VAL A 238 -3.93 17.32 23.01
C VAL A 238 -2.77 16.83 22.15
N PHE A 239 -3.06 16.49 20.90
CA PHE A 239 -2.05 16.31 19.86
C PHE A 239 -2.42 17.08 18.59
N ILE A 240 -1.41 17.48 17.82
CA ILE A 240 -1.60 18.25 16.59
C ILE A 240 -0.97 17.48 15.43
N VAL A 241 -1.61 17.53 14.26
CA VAL A 241 -1.06 17.02 13.00
C VAL A 241 -1.02 18.16 12.00
N VAL A 242 0.16 18.45 11.44
CA VAL A 242 0.38 19.60 10.56
C VAL A 242 1.19 19.23 9.33
N GLU A 243 0.82 19.82 8.20
CA GLU A 243 1.62 19.82 6.97
C GLU A 243 1.66 21.24 6.43
N VAL A 244 2.85 21.67 6.05
CA VAL A 244 3.12 22.90 5.31
C VAL A 244 3.95 22.47 4.11
N PRO A 245 3.37 22.38 2.90
CA PRO A 245 4.02 21.74 1.76
C PRO A 245 5.09 22.62 1.10
N SER A 246 4.97 23.94 1.21
CA SER A 246 5.91 24.92 0.65
C SER A 246 5.95 26.18 1.51
N GLU A 247 6.95 27.03 1.26
CA GLU A 247 7.14 28.31 1.97
C GLU A 247 5.94 29.25 1.85
N GLU A 248 5.15 29.13 0.77
CA GLU A 248 3.98 29.96 0.51
C GLU A 248 2.92 29.86 1.62
N TYR A 249 2.91 28.78 2.41
CA TYR A 249 1.92 28.54 3.48
C TYR A 249 2.43 28.98 4.86
N LEU A 250 3.67 29.45 4.99
CA LEU A 250 4.28 29.75 6.29
C LEU A 250 3.57 30.86 7.06
N ASP A 251 3.20 31.95 6.39
CA ASP A 251 2.50 33.07 7.06
C ASP A 251 1.15 32.60 7.62
N SER A 252 0.41 31.82 6.82
CA SER A 252 -0.86 31.24 7.26
C SER A 252 -0.71 30.29 8.45
N LEU A 253 0.45 29.64 8.63
CA LEU A 253 0.74 28.85 9.83
C LEU A 253 1.03 29.76 11.04
N LEU A 254 1.87 30.77 10.84
CA LEU A 254 2.38 31.65 11.90
C LEU A 254 1.32 32.56 12.51
N GLU A 255 0.40 33.04 11.68
CA GLU A 255 -0.66 33.99 12.06
C GLU A 255 -1.92 33.29 12.61
N ASN A 256 -2.03 31.96 12.47
CA ASN A 256 -3.24 31.25 12.85
C ASN A 256 -3.40 31.14 14.37
N ALA A 257 -4.35 31.90 14.91
CA ALA A 257 -4.65 31.96 16.33
C ALA A 257 -5.14 30.63 16.93
N ALA A 258 -5.58 29.65 16.13
CA ALA A 258 -6.06 28.36 16.64
C ALA A 258 -4.99 27.60 17.43
N PHE A 259 -3.70 27.78 17.11
CA PHE A 259 -2.61 27.09 17.80
C PHE A 259 -2.24 27.70 19.16
N ALA A 260 -2.54 28.99 19.38
CA ALA A 260 -2.06 29.73 20.55
C ALA A 260 -2.53 29.10 21.88
N GLY A 261 -3.76 28.58 21.91
CA GLY A 261 -4.34 27.89 23.08
C GLY A 261 -3.71 26.53 23.41
N HIS A 262 -2.84 26.02 22.53
CA HIS A 262 -2.16 24.72 22.65
C HIS A 262 -0.64 24.83 22.70
N GLN A 263 -0.13 26.06 22.72
CA GLN A 263 1.29 26.41 22.81
C GLN A 263 1.68 26.77 24.25
N ALA A 264 2.86 27.35 24.47
CA ALA A 264 3.33 27.78 25.79
C ALA A 264 2.38 28.80 26.47
N ALA A 265 1.56 29.51 25.69
CA ALA A 265 0.54 30.43 26.17
C ALA A 265 -0.79 29.76 26.56
N ALA A 266 -0.87 28.41 26.56
CA ALA A 266 -2.07 27.69 26.96
C ALA A 266 -2.50 28.06 28.39
N ALA A 267 -3.80 28.31 28.60
CA ALA A 267 -4.33 28.74 29.88
C ALA A 267 -4.15 27.70 31.01
N ARG A 268 -4.07 26.42 30.64
CA ARG A 268 -3.80 25.30 31.54
C ARG A 268 -2.76 24.41 30.88
N GLU A 269 -1.85 23.85 31.67
CA GLU A 269 -0.80 22.94 31.19
C GLU A 269 -1.38 21.77 30.38
N GLN A 270 -2.53 21.25 30.80
CA GLN A 270 -3.25 20.15 30.13
C GLN A 270 -3.86 20.50 28.76
N ASP A 271 -4.01 21.78 28.42
CA ASP A 271 -4.48 22.21 27.10
C ASP A 271 -3.32 22.35 26.10
N ALA A 272 -2.07 22.40 26.57
CA ALA A 272 -0.89 22.42 25.70
C ALA A 272 -0.74 21.08 24.94
N ALA A 273 -0.29 21.16 23.68
CA ALA A 273 -0.08 19.98 22.86
C ALA A 273 1.05 19.13 23.42
N ARG A 274 0.77 17.85 23.67
CA ARG A 274 1.76 16.90 24.18
C ARG A 274 2.68 16.38 23.07
N VAL A 275 2.13 16.26 21.86
CA VAL A 275 2.85 15.85 20.66
C VAL A 275 2.33 16.60 19.44
N VAL A 276 3.25 17.01 18.57
CA VAL A 276 2.95 17.58 17.25
C VAL A 276 3.56 16.66 16.19
N VAL A 277 2.77 16.25 15.22
CA VAL A 277 3.20 15.39 14.10
C VAL A 277 3.30 16.25 12.85
N HIS A 278 4.48 16.23 12.22
CA HIS A 278 4.81 17.05 11.07
C HIS A 278 4.96 16.17 9.82
N PHE A 279 4.18 16.46 8.78
CA PHE A 279 4.35 15.90 7.43
C PHE A 279 5.05 16.87 6.47
N SER A 280 5.42 18.08 6.94
CA SER A 280 6.17 19.07 6.17
C SER A 280 7.52 18.55 5.70
N PRO A 281 7.98 18.87 4.48
CA PRO A 281 9.30 18.49 4.00
C PRO A 281 10.43 19.22 4.77
N PRO A 282 11.65 18.64 4.83
CA PRO A 282 12.82 19.28 5.45
C PRO A 282 13.07 20.72 4.99
N SER A 283 12.95 20.97 3.67
CA SER A 283 13.18 22.30 3.07
C SER A 283 12.28 23.41 3.63
N VAL A 284 11.14 23.07 4.23
CA VAL A 284 10.22 23.99 4.90
C VAL A 284 10.48 24.02 6.41
N MET A 285 10.67 22.85 7.04
CA MET A 285 10.91 22.77 8.49
C MET A 285 12.20 23.45 8.93
N GLU A 286 13.22 23.50 8.07
CA GLU A 286 14.50 24.16 8.31
C GLU A 286 14.44 25.69 8.18
N ARG A 287 13.31 26.25 7.73
CA ARG A 287 13.16 27.69 7.62
C ARG A 287 13.08 28.32 9.02
N PRO A 288 13.78 29.44 9.27
CA PRO A 288 13.75 30.12 10.57
C PRO A 288 12.33 30.42 11.07
N ALA A 289 11.43 30.78 10.16
CA ALA A 289 10.01 30.98 10.43
C ALA A 289 9.31 29.73 11.00
N TYR A 290 9.56 28.56 10.41
CA TYR A 290 8.96 27.31 10.89
C TYR A 290 9.54 26.89 12.24
N LEU A 291 10.86 27.07 12.43
CA LEU A 291 11.52 26.83 13.70
C LEU A 291 10.95 27.73 14.81
N ASP A 292 10.74 29.03 14.55
CA ASP A 292 10.08 29.94 15.49
C ASP A 292 8.73 29.38 15.93
N TRP A 293 7.90 28.93 14.98
CA TRP A 293 6.61 28.31 15.29
C TRP A 293 6.72 27.05 16.17
N ILE A 294 7.69 26.17 15.91
CA ILE A 294 7.96 24.99 16.76
C ILE A 294 8.32 25.43 18.18
N THR A 295 9.18 26.44 18.34
CA THR A 295 9.64 26.90 19.66
C THR A 295 8.58 27.60 20.50
N ARG A 296 7.40 27.92 19.92
CA ARG A 296 6.25 28.43 20.67
C ARG A 296 5.57 27.34 21.52
N PHE A 297 5.84 26.07 21.27
CA PHE A 297 5.34 24.97 22.10
C PHE A 297 6.20 24.79 23.36
N PRO A 298 5.65 24.27 24.47
CA PRO A 298 6.44 23.94 25.66
C PRO A 298 7.60 23.00 25.33
N ALA A 299 8.74 23.13 26.02
CA ALA A 299 9.88 22.23 25.83
C ALA A 299 9.56 20.74 26.09
N SER A 300 8.48 20.45 26.82
CA SER A 300 7.98 19.10 27.04
C SER A 300 7.23 18.51 25.85
N THR A 301 6.82 19.32 24.87
CA THR A 301 6.13 18.87 23.66
C THR A 301 7.10 18.09 22.80
N VAL A 302 6.71 16.89 22.37
CA VAL A 302 7.50 16.08 21.44
C VAL A 302 7.05 16.38 20.01
N HIS A 303 8.00 16.63 19.13
CA HIS A 303 7.71 16.88 17.71
C HIS A 303 8.16 15.66 16.89
N LEU A 304 7.23 15.00 16.18
CA LEU A 304 7.52 13.85 15.34
C LEU A 304 7.50 14.26 13.87
N ALA A 305 8.65 14.17 13.19
CA ALA A 305 8.75 14.40 11.76
C ALA A 305 8.57 13.08 10.98
N LEU A 306 7.54 13.01 10.14
CA LEU A 306 7.22 11.89 9.26
C LEU A 306 7.46 12.33 7.81
N ASN A 307 8.73 12.48 7.45
CA ASN A 307 9.19 13.07 6.19
C ASN A 307 10.57 12.50 5.82
N GLU A 308 11.26 13.17 4.89
CA GLU A 308 12.55 12.76 4.33
C GLU A 308 13.74 12.81 5.33
N TYR A 309 13.53 13.21 6.58
CA TYR A 309 14.51 12.96 7.65
C TYR A 309 14.63 11.48 8.02
N ALA A 310 13.58 10.69 7.76
CA ALA A 310 13.53 9.27 8.04
C ALA A 310 14.16 8.43 6.92
N GLY A 311 14.70 7.25 7.27
CA GLY A 311 15.27 6.30 6.33
C GLY A 311 14.24 5.53 5.50
N THR A 312 14.70 4.64 4.62
CA THR A 312 13.83 3.85 3.72
C THR A 312 13.24 2.59 4.36
N LEU A 313 13.71 2.18 5.54
CA LEU A 313 13.26 0.96 6.20
C LEU A 313 11.83 1.10 6.78
N SER A 314 10.87 0.37 6.21
CA SER A 314 9.48 0.31 6.67
C SER A 314 8.87 -1.10 6.70
N SER A 315 9.53 -2.06 6.04
CA SER A 315 9.09 -3.44 5.88
C SER A 315 10.26 -4.38 6.08
N ALA A 316 10.15 -5.31 7.03
CA ALA A 316 11.16 -6.36 7.22
C ALA A 316 10.85 -7.59 6.36
N ALA A 317 9.57 -7.83 6.04
CA ALA A 317 9.15 -9.01 5.27
C ALA A 317 9.83 -9.10 3.90
N VAL A 318 9.91 -7.97 3.18
CA VAL A 318 10.54 -7.92 1.86
C VAL A 318 12.05 -8.19 1.92
N HIS A 319 12.75 -7.67 2.93
CA HIS A 319 14.18 -7.95 3.14
C HIS A 319 14.41 -9.40 3.57
N ARG A 320 13.56 -9.94 4.45
CA ARG A 320 13.60 -11.35 4.85
C ARG A 320 13.45 -12.29 3.66
N ALA A 321 12.48 -12.02 2.77
CA ALA A 321 12.31 -12.79 1.55
C ALA A 321 13.56 -12.69 0.65
N GLN A 322 14.07 -11.47 0.43
CA GLN A 322 15.23 -11.25 -0.45
C GLN A 322 16.51 -11.92 0.07
N HIS A 323 16.83 -11.83 1.38
CA HIS A 323 18.01 -12.48 1.94
C HIS A 323 17.99 -14.00 1.76
N ARG A 324 16.79 -14.61 1.85
CA ARG A 324 16.61 -16.05 1.66
C ARG A 324 16.75 -16.44 0.18
N LEU A 325 16.17 -15.66 -0.73
CA LEU A 325 16.31 -15.87 -2.18
C LEU A 325 17.76 -15.62 -2.66
N HIS A 326 18.47 -14.67 -2.06
CA HIS A 326 19.87 -14.34 -2.36
C HIS A 326 20.82 -15.54 -2.23
N LEU A 327 20.54 -16.45 -1.27
CA LEU A 327 21.31 -17.68 -1.09
C LEU A 327 21.29 -18.55 -2.36
N LEU A 328 20.15 -18.60 -3.06
CA LEU A 328 19.98 -19.36 -4.30
C LEU A 328 20.85 -18.78 -5.42
N SER A 329 20.74 -17.48 -5.67
CA SER A 329 21.55 -16.76 -6.65
C SER A 329 21.61 -15.27 -6.31
N SER A 330 22.81 -14.79 -5.99
CA SER A 330 23.06 -13.38 -5.69
C SER A 330 22.93 -12.47 -6.91
N SER A 331 23.11 -13.01 -8.13
CA SER A 331 22.96 -12.28 -9.39
C SER A 331 21.49 -12.05 -9.75
N ILE A 332 20.63 -13.05 -9.49
CA ILE A 332 19.19 -13.01 -9.80
C ILE A 332 18.41 -12.32 -8.68
N PHE A 333 18.86 -12.48 -7.43
CA PHE A 333 18.24 -11.88 -6.24
C PHE A 333 19.25 -11.03 -5.48
N PRO A 334 19.61 -9.84 -6.00
CA PRO A 334 20.52 -8.92 -5.30
C PRO A 334 19.88 -8.44 -3.98
N LEU A 335 20.69 -8.16 -2.97
CA LEU A 335 20.18 -7.60 -1.71
C LEU A 335 19.60 -6.19 -1.95
N LEU A 336 18.54 -5.86 -1.20
CA LEU A 336 17.86 -4.57 -1.29
C LEU A 336 18.62 -3.49 -0.51
N HIS A 337 18.53 -2.26 -1.01
CA HIS A 337 19.11 -1.09 -0.37
C HIS A 337 18.28 -0.65 0.84
N VAL A 338 18.98 -0.28 1.90
CA VAL A 338 18.43 0.42 3.07
C VAL A 338 19.22 1.71 3.22
N GLU A 339 18.53 2.83 3.19
CA GLU A 339 19.12 4.14 3.39
C GLU A 339 18.88 4.54 4.83
N GLU A 340 19.97 4.90 5.50
CA GLU A 340 19.91 5.37 6.89
C GLU A 340 19.18 6.72 6.97
N PRO A 341 18.54 7.01 8.12
CA PRO A 341 17.96 8.33 8.36
C PRO A 341 19.02 9.43 8.20
N SER A 342 18.70 10.49 7.47
CA SER A 342 19.55 11.69 7.39
C SER A 342 19.62 12.42 8.74
N GLY A 343 18.63 12.19 9.59
CA GLY A 343 18.53 12.79 10.92
C GLY A 343 18.01 14.22 10.88
N VAL A 344 17.53 14.70 12.02
CA VAL A 344 16.97 16.04 12.16
C VAL A 344 18.11 17.04 12.45
N PRO A 345 18.15 18.23 11.83
CA PRO A 345 19.13 19.30 12.14
C PRO A 345 19.19 19.69 13.62
N LYS A 346 20.34 20.23 14.07
CA LYS A 346 20.59 20.52 15.50
C LYS A 346 19.51 21.41 16.12
N ASP A 347 19.18 22.53 15.49
CA ASP A 347 18.24 23.50 16.06
C ASP A 347 16.83 22.90 16.25
N LEU A 348 16.41 22.03 15.33
CA LEU A 348 15.17 21.27 15.45
C LEU A 348 15.26 20.20 16.55
N ARG A 349 16.39 19.50 16.70
CA ARG A 349 16.58 18.54 17.81
C ARG A 349 16.57 19.22 19.17
N ASP A 350 17.18 20.40 19.29
CA ASP A 350 17.18 21.20 20.51
C ASP A 350 15.75 21.67 20.87
N ALA A 351 14.86 21.80 19.87
CA ALA A 351 13.42 21.99 20.03
C ALA A 351 12.61 20.68 20.18
N ASN A 352 13.25 19.57 20.56
CA ASN A 352 12.64 18.25 20.77
C ASN A 352 11.94 17.64 19.53
N VAL A 353 12.45 17.94 18.34
CA VAL A 353 12.05 17.32 17.07
C VAL A 353 12.82 16.03 16.83
N GLN A 354 12.10 14.98 16.45
CA GLN A 354 12.65 13.66 16.17
C GLN A 354 12.07 13.13 14.85
N ALA A 355 12.95 12.63 13.98
CA ALA A 355 12.51 11.79 12.86
C ALA A 355 11.95 10.49 13.43
N ALA A 356 10.77 10.10 12.97
CA ALA A 356 10.11 8.91 13.47
C ALA A 356 10.27 7.73 12.51
N GLU A 357 10.66 6.58 13.04
CA GLU A 357 10.74 5.33 12.29
C GLU A 357 9.39 4.64 12.22
N THR A 358 9.17 3.77 11.24
CA THR A 358 7.96 2.94 11.17
C THR A 358 7.80 2.13 12.46
N LEU A 359 6.59 2.15 13.02
CA LEU A 359 6.17 1.61 14.31
C LEU A 359 6.66 2.34 15.56
N THR A 360 7.27 3.53 15.42
CA THR A 360 7.41 4.46 16.55
C THR A 360 6.03 4.77 17.14
N LYS A 361 5.90 4.67 18.46
CA LYS A 361 4.63 4.90 19.17
C LYS A 361 4.75 6.07 20.13
N PHE A 362 3.72 6.91 20.18
CA PHE A 362 3.55 7.88 21.26
C PHE A 362 2.27 7.54 22.02
N ARG A 363 2.41 7.08 23.26
CA ARG A 363 1.27 6.69 24.10
C ARG A 363 0.78 7.89 24.91
N LEU A 364 -0.30 8.48 24.43
CA LEU A 364 -0.97 9.63 25.04
C LEU A 364 -1.73 9.23 26.31
N ARG A 365 -2.44 8.09 26.25
CA ARG A 365 -3.22 7.55 27.36
C ARG A 365 -2.97 6.04 27.50
N PRO A 366 -2.58 5.55 28.69
CA PRO A 366 -1.93 6.31 29.76
C PRO A 366 -0.68 7.04 29.22
N ASN A 367 -0.30 8.15 29.86
CA ASN A 367 0.84 8.96 29.44
C ASN A 367 2.17 8.22 29.66
N LEU A 368 2.61 7.45 28.66
CA LEU A 368 3.93 6.79 28.65
C LEU A 368 4.92 7.46 27.67
N GLY A 369 4.48 8.48 26.93
CA GLY A 369 5.32 9.22 26.01
C GLY A 369 5.78 8.39 24.80
N LEU A 370 6.96 8.71 24.29
CA LEU A 370 7.55 8.13 23.09
C LEU A 370 8.15 6.74 23.37
N GLN A 371 7.85 5.77 22.52
CA GLN A 371 8.31 4.39 22.59
C GLN A 371 8.84 3.94 21.22
N LYS A 372 10.04 3.34 21.22
CA LYS A 372 10.75 2.86 20.02
C LYS A 372 11.10 1.36 20.08
N ASP A 373 10.51 0.62 21.03
CA ASP A 373 10.74 -0.81 21.24
C ASP A 373 10.24 -1.69 20.08
N ALA A 374 9.26 -1.19 19.32
CA ALA A 374 8.61 -1.93 18.24
C ALA A 374 9.03 -1.45 16.84
N VAL A 375 10.04 -0.56 16.71
CA VAL A 375 10.48 -0.06 15.41
C VAL A 375 10.95 -1.20 14.51
N VAL A 376 10.76 -1.03 13.21
CA VAL A 376 11.17 -2.03 12.23
C VAL A 376 12.69 -2.14 12.22
N THR A 377 13.20 -3.35 12.45
CA THR A 377 14.62 -3.67 12.39
C THR A 377 14.85 -4.86 11.46
N LEU A 378 16.04 -4.95 10.90
CA LEU A 378 16.46 -6.09 10.09
C LEU A 378 17.33 -7.03 10.91
N ASP A 379 17.15 -8.33 10.71
CA ASP A 379 18.03 -9.38 11.24
C ASP A 379 18.46 -10.33 10.10
N PRO A 380 19.43 -9.91 9.25
CA PRO A 380 19.90 -10.72 8.13
C PRO A 380 20.40 -12.11 8.55
N ALA A 381 21.05 -12.21 9.72
CA ALA A 381 21.58 -13.46 10.22
C ALA A 381 20.45 -14.44 10.55
N ALA A 382 19.40 -14.00 11.25
CA ALA A 382 18.22 -14.82 11.49
C ALA A 382 17.53 -15.25 10.20
N TYR A 383 17.39 -14.35 9.21
CA TYR A 383 16.75 -14.71 7.93
C TYR A 383 17.51 -15.80 7.18
N VAL A 384 18.84 -15.75 7.21
CA VAL A 384 19.70 -16.78 6.61
C VAL A 384 19.59 -18.09 7.41
N GLN A 385 19.64 -18.04 8.74
CA GLN A 385 19.48 -19.22 9.60
C GLN A 385 18.12 -19.91 9.37
N GLU A 386 17.05 -19.16 9.22
CA GLU A 386 15.72 -19.70 8.88
C GLU A 386 15.72 -20.44 7.53
N ALA A 387 16.48 -19.98 6.52
CA ALA A 387 16.62 -20.71 5.27
C ALA A 387 17.36 -22.03 5.47
N TRP A 388 18.45 -22.03 6.25
CA TRP A 388 19.19 -23.26 6.56
C TRP A 388 18.41 -24.27 7.39
N ALA A 389 17.48 -23.79 8.22
CA ALA A 389 16.56 -24.63 8.98
C ALA A 389 15.47 -25.28 8.11
N SER A 390 15.26 -24.80 6.87
CA SER A 390 14.27 -25.37 5.97
C SER A 390 14.63 -26.83 5.55
N PRO A 391 13.68 -27.78 5.58
CA PRO A 391 13.93 -29.18 5.25
C PRO A 391 14.58 -29.39 3.88
N GLY A 392 15.72 -30.09 3.86
CA GLY A 392 16.46 -30.46 2.64
C GLY A 392 17.11 -29.29 1.90
N PHE A 393 17.05 -28.06 2.44
CA PHE A 393 17.52 -26.87 1.72
C PHE A 393 19.02 -26.90 1.42
N SER A 394 19.86 -27.34 2.37
CA SER A 394 21.32 -27.40 2.17
C SER A 394 21.72 -28.30 1.00
N GLU A 395 21.12 -29.49 0.90
CA GLU A 395 21.37 -30.44 -0.19
C GLU A 395 20.92 -29.86 -1.54
N ARG A 396 19.69 -29.34 -1.61
CA ARG A 396 19.16 -28.71 -2.83
C ARG A 396 19.94 -27.49 -3.27
N LEU A 397 20.48 -26.71 -2.33
CA LEU A 397 21.33 -25.57 -2.63
C LEU A 397 22.67 -26.03 -3.23
N GLN A 398 23.30 -27.08 -2.71
CA GLN A 398 24.52 -27.65 -3.28
C GLN A 398 24.30 -28.18 -4.70
N GLU A 399 23.21 -28.90 -4.92
CA GLU A 399 22.79 -29.36 -6.26
C GLU A 399 22.61 -28.19 -7.23
N LEU A 400 21.92 -27.13 -6.80
CA LEU A 400 21.75 -25.91 -7.58
C LEU A 400 23.10 -25.28 -7.95
N LYS A 401 24.00 -25.06 -6.97
CA LYS A 401 25.30 -24.44 -7.23
C LYS A 401 26.14 -25.26 -8.20
N ALA A 402 26.15 -26.59 -8.06
CA ALA A 402 26.85 -27.49 -8.98
C ALA A 402 26.28 -27.41 -10.40
N ALA A 403 24.95 -27.49 -10.55
CA ALA A 403 24.30 -27.42 -11.86
C ALA A 403 24.42 -26.05 -12.54
N SER A 404 24.34 -24.96 -11.76
CA SER A 404 24.55 -23.60 -12.25
C SER A 404 25.98 -23.39 -12.76
N ALA A 405 27.00 -23.90 -12.04
CA ALA A 405 28.39 -23.76 -12.45
C ALA A 405 28.66 -24.40 -13.83
N THR A 406 28.06 -25.55 -14.11
CA THR A 406 28.14 -26.21 -15.43
C THR A 406 27.50 -25.35 -16.52
N LYS A 407 26.28 -24.83 -16.30
CA LYS A 407 25.57 -24.02 -17.30
C LYS A 407 26.18 -22.64 -17.53
N SER A 408 26.79 -22.04 -16.51
CA SER A 408 27.43 -20.72 -16.63
C SER A 408 28.69 -20.74 -17.50
N GLN A 409 29.39 -21.88 -17.57
CA GLN A 409 30.55 -22.06 -18.48
C GLN A 409 30.14 -22.09 -19.95
N ASP A 410 28.95 -22.61 -20.26
CA ASP A 410 28.40 -22.66 -21.62
C ASP A 410 27.86 -21.29 -22.11
N SER A 411 27.54 -20.37 -21.19
CA SER A 411 26.84 -19.10 -21.47
C SER A 411 27.74 -17.86 -21.48
N ALA A 412 29.07 -18.01 -21.45
CA ALA A 412 30.04 -16.92 -21.26
C ALA A 412 30.05 -15.81 -22.35
N ALA A 413 29.21 -15.93 -23.38
CA ALA A 413 29.09 -14.97 -24.50
C ALA A 413 27.70 -14.33 -24.66
N GLY A 414 26.83 -14.40 -23.65
CA GLY A 414 25.48 -13.82 -23.69
C GLY A 414 25.45 -12.29 -23.53
N SER A 415 24.55 -11.61 -24.25
CA SER A 415 24.25 -10.18 -24.05
C SER A 415 23.74 -9.93 -22.62
N SER A 416 24.28 -8.93 -21.93
CA SER A 416 23.80 -8.49 -20.61
C SER A 416 22.39 -7.88 -20.65
N TYR A 417 21.93 -7.49 -21.85
CA TYR A 417 20.64 -6.85 -22.06
C TYR A 417 19.73 -7.68 -22.99
N PRO A 418 18.40 -7.57 -22.82
CA PRO A 418 17.72 -6.74 -21.82
C PRO A 418 17.80 -7.31 -20.40
N GLU A 419 17.84 -6.44 -19.39
CA GLU A 419 17.70 -6.82 -17.99
C GLU A 419 16.24 -6.59 -17.55
N ILE A 420 15.61 -7.58 -16.93
CA ILE A 420 14.22 -7.52 -16.49
C ILE A 420 14.16 -7.55 -14.98
N VAL A 421 13.65 -6.48 -14.37
CA VAL A 421 13.45 -6.36 -12.92
C VAL A 421 11.96 -6.45 -12.61
N PHE A 422 11.58 -7.47 -11.85
CA PHE A 422 10.21 -7.65 -11.39
C PHE A 422 9.98 -6.82 -10.13
N LEU A 423 9.41 -5.62 -10.27
CA LEU A 423 9.16 -4.72 -9.15
C LEU A 423 7.93 -5.14 -8.35
N GLY A 424 6.97 -5.83 -8.96
CA GLY A 424 5.85 -6.42 -8.27
C GLY A 424 5.22 -7.56 -9.08
N THR A 425 4.75 -8.57 -8.36
CA THR A 425 4.39 -9.88 -8.91
C THR A 425 3.04 -10.41 -8.41
N ALA A 426 2.26 -9.59 -7.72
CA ALA A 426 0.96 -9.96 -7.18
C ALA A 426 -0.21 -9.44 -7.99
N SER A 427 -1.32 -10.17 -7.89
CA SER A 427 -2.62 -9.76 -8.40
C SER A 427 -3.48 -9.05 -7.35
N ALA A 428 -4.19 -8.01 -7.80
CA ALA A 428 -5.26 -7.24 -7.17
C ALA A 428 -4.88 -6.43 -5.92
N ILE A 429 -4.20 -7.05 -4.95
CA ILE A 429 -3.93 -6.47 -3.63
C ILE A 429 -2.45 -6.67 -3.29
N PRO A 430 -1.72 -5.63 -2.85
CA PRO A 430 -0.36 -5.79 -2.38
C PRO A 430 -0.34 -6.56 -1.05
N GLY A 431 0.55 -7.54 -0.97
CA GLY A 431 0.81 -8.35 0.22
C GLY A 431 2.17 -8.01 0.81
N LYS A 432 2.47 -8.50 2.01
CA LYS A 432 3.78 -8.30 2.62
C LYS A 432 4.92 -8.88 1.75
N ASP A 433 4.67 -10.04 1.14
CA ASP A 433 5.68 -10.79 0.36
C ASP A 433 5.75 -10.34 -1.11
N ARG A 434 4.63 -9.86 -1.69
CA ARG A 434 4.54 -9.46 -3.11
C ARG A 434 3.73 -8.17 -3.31
N ASN A 435 4.30 -7.22 -4.02
CA ASN A 435 3.63 -6.00 -4.49
C ASN A 435 2.83 -6.24 -5.76
N VAL A 436 1.92 -5.33 -6.09
CA VAL A 436 1.14 -5.37 -7.34
C VAL A 436 2.00 -5.12 -8.60
N SER A 437 1.48 -5.51 -9.76
CA SER A 437 2.19 -5.56 -11.06
C SER A 437 3.02 -4.32 -11.41
N ALA A 438 4.31 -4.56 -11.60
CA ALA A 438 5.23 -3.65 -12.29
C ALA A 438 6.49 -4.41 -12.71
N VAL A 439 6.90 -4.29 -13.97
CA VAL A 439 8.11 -4.93 -14.50
C VAL A 439 8.93 -3.90 -15.27
N LEU A 440 10.15 -3.63 -14.80
CA LEU A 440 11.08 -2.74 -15.48
C LEU A 440 11.96 -3.54 -16.44
N VAL A 441 11.99 -3.15 -17.71
CA VAL A 441 12.84 -3.75 -18.73
C VAL A 441 13.91 -2.74 -19.12
N ASN A 442 15.14 -2.93 -18.64
CA ASN A 442 16.28 -2.17 -19.10
C ASN A 442 16.71 -2.74 -20.46
N LEU A 443 16.48 -1.99 -21.54
CA LEU A 443 16.85 -2.41 -22.89
C LEU A 443 18.36 -2.27 -23.14
N ARG A 444 18.98 -1.37 -22.38
CA ARG A 444 20.39 -0.97 -22.40
C ARG A 444 20.67 -0.19 -21.11
N GLU A 445 21.90 0.25 -20.91
CA GLU A 445 22.30 0.97 -19.69
C GLU A 445 21.57 2.32 -19.51
N ASP A 446 21.23 2.99 -20.61
CA ASP A 446 20.69 4.35 -20.65
C ASP A 446 19.22 4.43 -21.10
N LEU A 447 18.51 3.30 -21.23
CA LEU A 447 17.13 3.28 -21.70
C LEU A 447 16.37 2.09 -21.15
N CYS A 448 15.26 2.37 -20.48
CA CYS A 448 14.35 1.37 -19.94
C CYS A 448 12.89 1.63 -20.32
N ILE A 449 12.07 0.58 -20.25
CA ILE A 449 10.62 0.60 -20.40
C ILE A 449 10.02 0.03 -19.12
N LEU A 450 8.87 0.56 -18.70
CA LEU A 450 8.09 0.01 -17.61
C LEU A 450 6.83 -0.67 -18.16
N LEU A 451 6.60 -1.94 -17.80
CA LEU A 451 5.39 -2.71 -18.08
C LEU A 451 4.51 -2.72 -16.84
N ASP A 452 3.36 -2.06 -16.92
CA ASP A 452 2.48 -1.71 -15.80
C ASP A 452 3.16 -0.93 -14.67
N CYS A 453 2.37 -0.20 -13.89
CA CYS A 453 2.84 0.69 -12.83
C CYS A 453 1.85 0.67 -11.67
N GLY A 454 1.67 -0.49 -11.03
CA GLY A 454 0.84 -0.62 -9.84
C GLY A 454 1.30 0.22 -8.64
N GLU A 455 0.44 0.36 -7.64
CA GLU A 455 0.72 1.08 -6.39
C GLU A 455 2.05 0.64 -5.76
N GLY A 456 2.90 1.59 -5.39
CA GLY A 456 4.19 1.33 -4.73
C GLY A 456 5.33 0.98 -5.69
N THR A 457 5.16 1.12 -7.01
CA THR A 457 6.23 0.90 -8.00
C THR A 457 7.48 1.74 -7.69
N LEU A 458 7.29 3.02 -7.35
CA LEU A 458 8.39 3.90 -6.93
C LEU A 458 9.11 3.37 -5.67
N ASN A 459 8.35 2.89 -4.69
CA ASN A 459 8.89 2.33 -3.45
C ASN A 459 9.80 1.12 -3.74
N GLN A 460 9.39 0.27 -4.68
CA GLN A 460 10.15 -0.91 -5.09
C GLN A 460 11.42 -0.51 -5.89
N LEU A 461 11.34 0.52 -6.73
CA LEU A 461 12.51 1.09 -7.42
C LEU A 461 13.55 1.64 -6.44
N VAL A 462 13.11 2.39 -5.42
CA VAL A 462 13.99 2.92 -4.37
C VAL A 462 14.68 1.79 -3.60
N ARG A 463 13.94 0.74 -3.22
CA ARG A 463 14.52 -0.45 -2.54
C ARG A 463 15.50 -1.21 -3.42
N PHE A 464 15.25 -1.31 -4.72
CA PHE A 464 16.09 -2.08 -5.64
C PHE A 464 17.37 -1.35 -6.04
N TYR A 465 17.28 -0.06 -6.36
CA TYR A 465 18.40 0.70 -6.91
C TYR A 465 19.09 1.60 -5.87
N GLY A 466 18.45 1.89 -4.73
CA GLY A 466 18.91 2.89 -3.78
C GLY A 466 18.74 4.32 -4.32
N LEU A 467 18.84 5.31 -3.43
CA LEU A 467 18.65 6.72 -3.79
C LEU A 467 19.67 7.24 -4.82
N PRO A 468 20.97 6.85 -4.79
CA PRO A 468 21.94 7.35 -5.76
C PRO A 468 21.64 6.94 -7.20
N ARG A 469 21.05 5.76 -7.42
CA ARG A 469 20.83 5.20 -8.76
C ARG A 469 19.40 5.33 -9.25
N VAL A 470 18.40 5.39 -8.36
CA VAL A 470 16.98 5.48 -8.76
C VAL A 470 16.71 6.71 -9.63
N ASN A 471 17.32 7.86 -9.34
CA ASN A 471 17.15 9.07 -10.15
C ASN A 471 17.62 8.87 -11.59
N LYS A 472 18.74 8.17 -11.79
CA LYS A 472 19.25 7.85 -13.14
C LYS A 472 18.27 6.92 -13.87
N VAL A 473 17.78 5.89 -13.19
CA VAL A 473 16.79 4.95 -13.77
C VAL A 473 15.52 5.67 -14.20
N LEU A 474 14.98 6.54 -13.34
CA LEU A 474 13.81 7.36 -13.66
C LEU A 474 14.05 8.28 -14.86
N ALA A 475 15.22 8.92 -14.93
CA ALA A 475 15.59 9.78 -16.05
C ALA A 475 15.70 9.01 -17.38
N THR A 476 16.21 7.78 -17.34
CA THR A 476 16.34 6.89 -18.52
C THR A 476 15.05 6.21 -18.96
N LEU A 477 13.93 6.43 -18.26
CA LEU A 477 12.64 5.86 -18.60
C LEU A 477 12.14 6.40 -19.94
N GLY A 478 12.13 5.54 -20.96
CA GLY A 478 11.82 5.89 -22.33
C GLY A 478 10.34 5.78 -22.67
N CYS A 479 9.61 4.87 -22.02
CA CYS A 479 8.17 4.65 -22.20
C CYS A 479 7.58 3.85 -21.02
N ILE A 480 6.29 4.06 -20.73
CA ILE A 480 5.49 3.25 -19.81
C ILE A 480 4.36 2.61 -20.62
N LEU A 481 4.24 1.28 -20.55
CA LEU A 481 3.20 0.49 -21.21
C LEU A 481 2.22 -0.02 -20.15
N VAL A 482 0.99 0.49 -20.15
CA VAL A 482 -0.08 0.04 -19.25
C VAL A 482 -0.99 -0.92 -20.01
N SER A 483 -1.07 -2.15 -19.54
CA SER A 483 -1.84 -3.25 -20.16
C SER A 483 -3.34 -2.96 -20.16
N HIS A 484 -3.88 -2.52 -19.03
CA HIS A 484 -5.29 -2.22 -18.84
C HIS A 484 -5.49 -1.35 -17.59
N LEU A 485 -6.73 -0.95 -17.30
CA LEU A 485 -7.00 0.04 -16.24
C LEU A 485 -7.40 -0.53 -14.88
N HIS A 486 -7.25 -1.82 -14.59
CA HIS A 486 -7.42 -2.26 -13.20
C HIS A 486 -6.38 -1.60 -12.29
N ALA A 487 -6.80 -1.29 -11.06
CA ALA A 487 -6.06 -0.45 -10.13
C ALA A 487 -4.62 -0.94 -9.85
N ASP A 488 -4.45 -2.25 -9.78
CA ASP A 488 -3.18 -2.94 -9.53
C ASP A 488 -2.14 -2.80 -10.65
N HIS A 489 -2.50 -2.22 -11.81
CA HIS A 489 -1.61 -2.04 -12.95
C HIS A 489 -1.23 -0.59 -13.24
N HIS A 490 -1.83 0.43 -12.59
CA HIS A 490 -1.53 1.83 -12.94
C HIS A 490 -1.57 2.85 -11.80
N LEU A 491 -2.04 2.50 -10.60
CA LEU A 491 -2.17 3.50 -9.52
C LEU A 491 -0.84 4.11 -9.05
N GLY A 492 0.31 3.49 -9.35
CA GLY A 492 1.62 4.07 -9.07
C GLY A 492 2.10 5.08 -10.12
N LEU A 493 1.36 5.26 -11.22
CA LEU A 493 1.78 6.09 -12.36
C LEU A 493 2.00 7.55 -11.95
N ILE A 494 1.10 8.11 -11.13
CA ILE A 494 1.15 9.52 -10.72
C ILE A 494 2.40 9.78 -9.87
N ALA A 495 2.68 8.93 -8.88
CA ALA A 495 3.90 9.05 -8.07
C ALA A 495 5.16 8.89 -8.92
N LEU A 496 5.18 7.93 -9.86
CA LEU A 496 6.33 7.68 -10.73
C LEU A 496 6.63 8.88 -11.64
N LEU A 497 5.60 9.46 -12.28
CA LEU A 497 5.76 10.62 -13.17
C LEU A 497 6.33 11.83 -12.44
N ARG A 498 5.83 12.12 -11.22
CA ARG A 498 6.34 13.20 -10.37
C ARG A 498 7.77 12.93 -9.92
N ALA A 499 8.06 11.72 -9.47
CA ALA A 499 9.42 11.33 -9.08
C ALA A 499 10.40 11.42 -10.25
N ARG A 500 9.98 11.07 -11.47
CA ARG A 500 10.79 11.25 -12.68
C ARG A 500 11.07 12.73 -12.96
N GLN A 501 10.08 13.61 -12.82
CA GLN A 501 10.30 15.05 -12.94
C GLN A 501 11.34 15.56 -11.93
N SER A 502 11.21 15.18 -10.67
CA SER A 502 12.18 15.53 -9.61
C SER A 502 13.56 14.96 -9.89
N ALA A 503 13.66 13.74 -10.43
CA ALA A 503 14.92 13.13 -10.81
C ALA A 503 15.61 13.86 -11.97
N LEU A 504 14.86 14.26 -13.01
CA LEU A 504 15.39 15.06 -14.13
C LEU A 504 15.91 16.41 -13.63
N GLU A 505 15.18 17.07 -12.75
CA GLU A 505 15.59 18.32 -12.12
C GLU A 505 16.86 18.18 -11.27
N ALA A 506 16.91 17.16 -10.41
CA ALA A 506 18.08 16.87 -9.57
C ALA A 506 19.33 16.53 -10.40
N LEU A 507 19.15 15.98 -11.60
CA LEU A 507 20.23 15.66 -12.54
C LEU A 507 20.55 16.79 -13.53
N GLY A 508 19.84 17.93 -13.48
CA GLY A 508 20.02 19.04 -14.42
C GLY A 508 19.64 18.69 -15.87
N LEU A 509 18.74 17.73 -16.06
CA LEU A 509 18.27 17.27 -17.37
C LEU A 509 16.97 17.97 -17.81
N PRO A 510 16.69 18.06 -19.12
CA PRO A 510 15.42 18.59 -19.62
C PRO A 510 14.21 17.82 -19.07
N LYS A 511 13.17 18.54 -18.62
CA LYS A 511 11.92 17.98 -18.08
C LYS A 511 11.01 17.49 -19.23
N GLU A 512 11.50 16.57 -20.05
CA GLU A 512 10.76 16.04 -21.20
C GLU A 512 9.62 15.10 -20.76
N PRO A 513 8.42 15.20 -21.36
CA PRO A 513 7.35 14.25 -21.15
C PRO A 513 7.75 12.83 -21.58
N VAL A 514 7.37 11.83 -20.78
CA VAL A 514 7.57 10.41 -21.15
C VAL A 514 6.33 9.87 -21.89
N PRO A 515 6.46 9.11 -23.00
CA PRO A 515 5.33 8.44 -23.60
C PRO A 515 4.70 7.40 -22.67
N VAL A 516 3.38 7.48 -22.49
CA VAL A 516 2.57 6.48 -21.76
C VAL A 516 1.61 5.85 -22.76
N ALA A 517 1.90 4.62 -23.16
CA ALA A 517 0.98 3.81 -23.94
C ALA A 517 -0.02 3.15 -23.01
N ALA A 518 -1.30 3.49 -23.14
CA ALA A 518 -2.35 3.01 -22.26
C ALA A 518 -3.70 2.93 -22.98
N PRO A 519 -4.71 2.25 -22.40
CA PRO A 519 -6.06 2.33 -22.93
C PRO A 519 -6.60 3.78 -22.89
N ARG A 520 -7.41 4.15 -23.88
CA ARG A 520 -8.02 5.50 -24.05
C ARG A 520 -8.58 6.17 -22.78
N PHE A 521 -9.07 5.37 -21.83
CA PHE A 521 -9.67 5.86 -20.59
C PHE A 521 -8.64 6.39 -19.58
N MET A 522 -7.33 6.23 -19.84
CA MET A 522 -6.26 6.88 -19.08
C MET A 522 -6.38 8.41 -19.14
N VAL A 523 -6.73 8.99 -20.29
CA VAL A 523 -6.86 10.44 -20.47
C VAL A 523 -7.88 11.07 -19.51
N PRO A 524 -9.17 10.63 -19.46
CA PRO A 524 -10.11 11.19 -18.51
C PRO A 524 -9.74 10.91 -17.05
N TRP A 525 -9.00 9.84 -16.74
CA TRP A 525 -8.46 9.60 -15.40
C TRP A 525 -7.43 10.68 -15.02
N THR A 526 -6.43 10.92 -15.86
CA THR A 526 -5.38 11.90 -15.59
C THR A 526 -5.90 13.34 -15.63
N SER A 527 -6.83 13.67 -16.54
CA SER A 527 -7.43 15.02 -16.59
C SER A 527 -8.25 15.36 -15.35
N ARG A 528 -8.87 14.38 -14.69
CA ARG A 528 -9.56 14.62 -13.42
C ARG A 528 -8.56 14.75 -12.27
N CYS A 529 -7.46 13.98 -12.29
CA CYS A 529 -6.37 14.14 -11.32
C CYS A 529 -5.78 15.55 -11.36
N ASP A 530 -5.54 16.10 -12.56
CA ASP A 530 -5.03 17.47 -12.73
C ASP A 530 -5.94 18.54 -12.10
N ARG A 531 -7.26 18.31 -12.13
CA ARG A 531 -8.25 19.28 -11.64
C ARG A 531 -8.41 19.24 -10.13
N SER A 532 -8.36 18.05 -9.53
CA SER A 532 -8.69 17.84 -8.13
C SER A 532 -7.47 17.66 -7.22
N PHE A 533 -6.32 17.29 -7.79
CA PHE A 533 -5.07 17.04 -7.08
C PHE A 533 -3.91 17.79 -7.77
N GLU A 534 -2.75 17.14 -7.93
CA GLU A 534 -1.57 17.74 -8.51
C GLU A 534 -1.52 17.53 -10.05
N PRO A 535 -1.20 18.56 -10.86
CA PRO A 535 -1.09 18.43 -12.31
C PRO A 535 -0.01 17.44 -12.74
N VAL A 536 -0.38 16.51 -13.62
CA VAL A 536 0.49 15.46 -14.19
C VAL A 536 0.40 15.33 -15.71
N SER A 537 -0.62 15.89 -16.39
CA SER A 537 -0.73 15.78 -17.85
C SER A 537 0.49 16.27 -18.62
N HIS A 538 1.16 17.34 -18.14
CA HIS A 538 2.37 17.87 -18.75
C HIS A 538 3.61 16.97 -18.60
N LEU A 539 3.54 15.93 -17.76
CA LEU A 539 4.65 15.01 -17.48
C LEU A 539 4.73 13.85 -18.47
N PHE A 540 3.71 13.65 -19.30
CA PHE A 540 3.65 12.53 -20.23
C PHE A 540 2.94 12.87 -21.53
N THR A 541 3.23 12.07 -22.56
CA THR A 541 2.48 12.09 -23.83
C THR A 541 1.67 10.81 -23.92
N PHE A 542 0.35 10.93 -24.11
CA PHE A 542 -0.52 9.76 -24.25
C PHE A 542 -0.37 9.09 -25.62
N VAL A 543 -0.27 7.76 -25.62
CA VAL A 543 -0.34 6.91 -26.82
C VAL A 543 -1.46 5.89 -26.59
N ASP A 544 -2.44 5.81 -27.49
CA ASP A 544 -3.50 4.80 -27.37
C ASP A 544 -2.93 3.42 -27.71
N ASN A 545 -3.07 2.44 -26.81
CA ASN A 545 -2.68 1.06 -27.11
C ASN A 545 -3.29 0.54 -28.41
N ALA A 546 -4.46 1.02 -28.82
CA ALA A 546 -5.09 0.64 -30.10
C ALA A 546 -4.29 1.07 -31.35
N SER A 547 -3.45 2.12 -31.28
CA SER A 547 -2.58 2.51 -32.41
C SER A 547 -1.35 1.59 -32.54
N LEU A 548 -1.07 0.77 -31.52
CA LEU A 548 0.07 -0.13 -31.48
C LEU A 548 -0.27 -1.57 -31.91
N LEU A 549 -1.50 -1.85 -32.35
CA LEU A 549 -1.96 -3.21 -32.60
C LEU A 549 -1.05 -3.98 -33.58
N TRP A 550 -0.75 -5.23 -33.23
CA TRP A 550 0.16 -6.11 -33.95
C TRP A 550 -0.32 -6.48 -35.36
N ASP A 551 -1.64 -6.54 -35.55
CA ASP A 551 -2.34 -7.02 -36.75
C ASP A 551 -2.79 -5.89 -37.69
N GLN A 552 -2.33 -4.66 -37.45
CA GLN A 552 -2.63 -3.55 -38.35
C GLN A 552 -1.96 -3.74 -39.73
N PRO A 553 -2.66 -3.47 -40.85
CA PRO A 553 -2.09 -3.61 -42.20
C PRO A 553 -0.87 -2.71 -42.45
N SER A 554 -0.84 -1.54 -41.81
CA SER A 554 0.27 -0.59 -41.82
C SER A 554 0.47 -0.06 -40.40
N PRO A 555 1.71 0.00 -39.87
CA PRO A 555 1.97 0.58 -38.56
C PRO A 555 1.50 2.03 -38.48
N ALA A 556 0.78 2.39 -37.42
CA ALA A 556 0.47 3.79 -37.14
C ALA A 556 1.75 4.62 -36.92
N GLU A 557 1.66 5.94 -37.06
CA GLU A 557 2.79 6.85 -36.85
C GLU A 557 3.31 6.73 -35.41
N GLU A 558 2.40 6.65 -34.43
CA GLU A 558 2.75 6.52 -33.01
C GLU A 558 3.55 5.23 -32.72
N ARG A 559 3.22 4.12 -33.39
CA ARG A 559 3.99 2.87 -33.28
C ARG A 559 5.39 3.05 -33.85
N SER A 560 5.49 3.68 -35.02
CA SER A 560 6.77 3.94 -35.68
C SER A 560 7.67 4.90 -34.88
N ASP A 561 7.07 5.88 -34.20
CA ASP A 561 7.76 6.82 -33.32
C ASP A 561 8.28 6.15 -32.05
N LEU A 562 7.46 5.32 -31.41
CA LEU A 562 7.90 4.55 -30.24
C LEU A 562 9.03 3.57 -30.59
N ILE A 563 8.94 2.86 -31.72
CA ILE A 563 10.01 1.97 -32.19
C ILE A 563 11.33 2.73 -32.37
N ARG A 564 11.30 3.91 -33.02
CA ARG A 564 12.48 4.78 -33.19
C ARG A 564 13.02 5.27 -31.85
N ARG A 565 12.15 5.80 -30.99
CA ARG A 565 12.52 6.34 -29.66
C ARG A 565 13.16 5.27 -28.79
N LEU A 566 12.56 4.08 -28.77
CA LEU A 566 12.99 2.97 -27.93
C LEU A 566 14.12 2.15 -28.54
N LYS A 567 14.54 2.47 -29.78
CA LYS A 567 15.57 1.74 -30.53
C LYS A 567 15.27 0.24 -30.53
N LEU A 568 14.05 -0.08 -30.94
CA LEU A 568 13.54 -1.44 -31.07
C LEU A 568 13.44 -1.82 -32.54
N LYS A 569 13.41 -3.12 -32.82
CA LYS A 569 13.03 -3.65 -34.14
C LYS A 569 11.51 -3.70 -34.28
N ASP A 570 10.81 -4.05 -33.20
CA ASP A 570 9.36 -4.07 -33.16
C ASP A 570 8.83 -3.77 -31.75
N LEU A 571 7.68 -3.10 -31.70
CA LEU A 571 6.84 -2.95 -30.52
C LEU A 571 5.39 -3.01 -30.99
N SER A 572 4.60 -3.89 -30.37
CA SER A 572 3.19 -4.06 -30.70
C SER A 572 2.36 -4.33 -29.45
N SER A 573 1.10 -3.89 -29.46
CA SER A 573 0.06 -4.31 -28.52
C SER A 573 -0.79 -5.42 -29.13
N VAL A 574 -1.40 -6.24 -28.27
CA VAL A 574 -2.26 -7.35 -28.65
C VAL A 574 -3.52 -7.26 -27.81
N LEU A 575 -4.71 -7.25 -28.40
CA LEU A 575 -5.94 -7.34 -27.61
C LEU A 575 -6.01 -8.71 -26.92
N VAL A 576 -6.29 -8.70 -25.61
CA VAL A 576 -6.34 -9.92 -24.81
C VAL A 576 -7.71 -10.09 -24.11
N LYS A 577 -7.98 -11.31 -23.64
CA LYS A 577 -9.29 -11.71 -23.12
C LYS A 577 -9.38 -11.48 -21.61
N HIS A 578 -9.69 -10.24 -21.21
CA HIS A 578 -9.82 -9.88 -19.80
C HIS A 578 -10.96 -8.90 -19.51
N CYS A 579 -10.67 -7.60 -19.55
CA CYS A 579 -11.64 -6.51 -19.51
C CYS A 579 -11.64 -5.77 -20.85
N LYS A 580 -12.57 -4.82 -21.03
CA LYS A 580 -12.63 -4.06 -22.27
C LYS A 580 -11.37 -3.21 -22.41
N TYR A 581 -10.71 -3.29 -23.57
CA TYR A 581 -9.43 -2.60 -23.83
C TYR A 581 -8.30 -3.09 -22.91
N ALA A 582 -8.18 -4.40 -22.74
CA ALA A 582 -7.01 -5.04 -22.15
C ALA A 582 -6.04 -5.48 -23.23
N TYR A 583 -4.74 -5.29 -22.98
CA TYR A 583 -3.69 -5.55 -23.94
C TYR A 583 -2.53 -6.35 -23.34
N GLY A 584 -1.99 -7.28 -24.12
CA GLY A 584 -0.63 -7.76 -24.00
C GLY A 584 0.31 -6.95 -24.90
N PHE A 585 1.61 -7.13 -24.74
CA PHE A 585 2.63 -6.45 -25.54
C PHE A 585 3.69 -7.41 -26.05
N THR A 586 4.17 -7.17 -27.26
CA THR A 586 5.37 -7.84 -27.81
C THR A 586 6.40 -6.79 -28.15
N LEU A 587 7.65 -7.01 -27.76
CA LEU A 587 8.78 -6.17 -28.13
C LEU A 587 9.92 -7.02 -28.66
N THR A 588 10.63 -6.51 -29.67
CA THR A 588 11.82 -7.13 -30.24
C THR A 588 12.94 -6.11 -30.27
N THR A 589 14.06 -6.44 -29.63
CA THR A 589 15.26 -5.58 -29.64
C THR A 589 15.88 -5.53 -31.05
N GLU A 590 16.75 -4.55 -31.31
CA GLU A 590 17.51 -4.48 -32.57
C GLU A 590 18.36 -5.74 -32.82
N ALA A 591 18.84 -6.38 -31.74
CA ALA A 591 19.57 -7.65 -31.79
C ALA A 591 18.67 -8.88 -32.03
N GLY A 592 17.35 -8.70 -32.15
CA GLY A 592 16.38 -9.76 -32.43
C GLY A 592 15.87 -10.53 -31.21
N TRP A 593 16.23 -10.10 -29.99
CA TRP A 593 15.72 -10.72 -28.76
C TRP A 593 14.28 -10.28 -28.49
N LYS A 594 13.37 -11.23 -28.30
CA LYS A 594 11.92 -10.98 -28.26
C LYS A 594 11.30 -11.29 -26.89
N LEU A 595 10.57 -10.33 -26.35
CA LEU A 595 9.77 -10.46 -25.13
C LEU A 595 8.29 -10.32 -25.44
N THR A 596 7.47 -11.18 -24.84
CA THR A 596 6.01 -11.01 -24.80
C THR A 596 5.56 -10.87 -23.35
N TYR A 597 4.70 -9.89 -23.10
CA TYR A 597 4.03 -9.66 -21.81
C TYR A 597 2.53 -9.82 -21.99
N SER A 598 1.89 -10.66 -21.17
CA SER A 598 0.47 -10.97 -21.36
C SER A 598 -0.48 -9.84 -20.94
N GLY A 599 -0.07 -9.00 -19.97
CA GLY A 599 -1.04 -8.32 -19.10
C GLY A 599 -1.91 -9.35 -18.37
N ASP A 600 -3.13 -8.97 -18.00
CA ASP A 600 -4.12 -9.92 -17.49
C ASP A 600 -4.92 -10.52 -18.65
N THR A 601 -5.08 -11.84 -18.66
CA THR A 601 -5.83 -12.53 -19.70
C THR A 601 -6.16 -13.99 -19.40
N MET A 602 -7.34 -14.43 -19.85
CA MET A 602 -7.57 -15.82 -20.23
C MET A 602 -6.67 -16.24 -21.41
N PRO A 603 -6.42 -17.53 -21.66
CA PRO A 603 -5.69 -17.98 -22.85
C PRO A 603 -6.19 -17.32 -24.15
N CYS A 604 -5.26 -16.64 -24.83
CA CYS A 604 -5.55 -15.80 -26.00
C CYS A 604 -4.72 -16.24 -27.21
N GLU A 605 -5.39 -16.54 -28.32
CA GLU A 605 -4.72 -16.98 -29.55
C GLU A 605 -3.87 -15.89 -30.18
N ASP A 606 -4.40 -14.66 -30.21
CA ASP A 606 -3.72 -13.53 -30.81
C ASP A 606 -2.40 -13.26 -30.09
N LEU A 607 -2.36 -13.46 -28.77
CA LEU A 607 -1.12 -13.37 -27.98
C LEU A 607 -0.11 -14.46 -28.38
N VAL A 608 -0.58 -15.71 -28.57
CA VAL A 608 0.25 -16.82 -29.06
C VAL A 608 0.84 -16.51 -30.44
N GLN A 609 0.05 -15.98 -31.37
CA GLN A 609 0.50 -15.67 -32.73
C GLN A 609 1.44 -14.47 -32.75
N ALA A 610 1.08 -13.37 -32.10
CA ALA A 610 1.92 -12.18 -32.01
C ALA A 610 3.26 -12.48 -31.32
N GLY A 611 3.21 -13.26 -30.24
CA GLY A 611 4.36 -13.63 -29.42
C GLY A 611 5.21 -14.77 -29.98
N ARG A 612 4.86 -15.34 -31.14
CA ARG A 612 5.51 -16.55 -31.67
C ARG A 612 7.03 -16.44 -31.67
N GLY A 613 7.70 -17.47 -31.12
CA GLY A 613 9.15 -17.57 -31.04
C GLY A 613 9.83 -16.62 -30.04
N SER A 614 9.09 -16.04 -29.09
CA SER A 614 9.68 -15.19 -28.05
C SER A 614 10.80 -15.88 -27.27
N ASP A 615 11.85 -15.14 -26.95
CA ASP A 615 12.90 -15.60 -26.05
C ASP A 615 12.37 -15.71 -24.61
N ILE A 616 11.51 -14.76 -24.22
CA ILE A 616 10.79 -14.82 -22.95
C ILE A 616 9.32 -14.46 -23.14
N LEU A 617 8.45 -15.24 -22.52
CA LEU A 617 7.07 -14.89 -22.26
C LEU A 617 6.92 -14.60 -20.76
N ILE A 618 6.52 -13.39 -20.41
CA ILE A 618 6.06 -13.03 -19.06
C ILE A 618 4.54 -13.16 -19.06
N HIS A 619 4.01 -14.18 -18.40
CA HIS A 619 2.58 -14.48 -18.41
C HIS A 619 1.97 -14.42 -17.00
N GLU A 620 0.77 -13.86 -16.90
CA GLU A 620 -0.03 -13.91 -15.68
C GLU A 620 -0.41 -15.36 -15.33
N ALA A 621 -0.36 -15.70 -14.05
CA ALA A 621 -0.75 -17.01 -13.52
C ALA A 621 -1.56 -16.80 -12.24
N THR A 622 -2.64 -16.03 -12.37
CA THR A 622 -3.42 -15.50 -11.23
C THR A 622 -4.17 -16.57 -10.46
N MET A 623 -4.40 -17.76 -11.05
CA MET A 623 -5.16 -18.85 -10.45
C MET A 623 -4.39 -20.18 -10.42
N GLU A 624 -4.61 -20.95 -9.36
CA GLU A 624 -4.19 -22.36 -9.33
C GLU A 624 -5.10 -23.22 -10.22
N ASP A 625 -4.61 -24.38 -10.64
CA ASP A 625 -5.34 -25.24 -11.58
C ASP A 625 -6.66 -25.80 -10.99
N ASP A 626 -6.78 -25.91 -9.67
CA ASP A 626 -8.03 -26.33 -9.00
C ASP A 626 -9.11 -25.22 -8.97
N LEU A 627 -8.74 -23.99 -9.38
CA LEU A 627 -9.57 -22.79 -9.45
C LEU A 627 -9.92 -22.39 -10.89
N ALA A 628 -9.85 -23.30 -11.87
CA ALA A 628 -10.13 -23.01 -13.28
C ALA A 628 -11.49 -22.31 -13.54
N GLU A 629 -12.54 -22.67 -12.78
CA GLU A 629 -13.85 -21.98 -12.88
C GLU A 629 -13.79 -20.53 -12.36
N GLU A 630 -13.03 -20.27 -11.27
CA GLU A 630 -12.82 -18.92 -10.74
C GLU A 630 -11.96 -18.09 -11.71
N ALA A 631 -10.96 -18.73 -12.34
CA ALA A 631 -10.12 -18.15 -13.39
C ALA A 631 -10.98 -17.68 -14.58
N LEU A 632 -11.86 -18.56 -15.09
CA LEU A 632 -12.79 -18.21 -16.16
C LEU A 632 -13.72 -17.06 -15.77
N LEU A 633 -14.31 -17.12 -14.57
CA LEU A 633 -15.25 -16.10 -14.11
C LEU A 633 -14.60 -14.73 -13.92
N LYS A 634 -13.33 -14.71 -13.48
CA LYS A 634 -12.55 -13.48 -13.28
C LYS A 634 -11.65 -13.14 -14.46
N THR A 635 -11.80 -13.87 -15.57
CA THR A 635 -11.07 -13.67 -16.83
C THR A 635 -9.54 -13.66 -16.69
N HIS A 636 -9.01 -14.60 -15.90
CA HIS A 636 -7.58 -14.83 -15.71
C HIS A 636 -7.12 -16.24 -16.10
N SER A 637 -5.82 -16.45 -16.26
CA SER A 637 -5.25 -17.76 -16.54
C SER A 637 -4.96 -18.58 -15.28
N THR A 638 -5.13 -19.89 -15.37
CA THR A 638 -4.49 -20.80 -14.42
C THR A 638 -3.00 -20.98 -14.72
N THR A 639 -2.25 -21.55 -13.78
CA THR A 639 -0.82 -21.88 -13.96
C THR A 639 -0.58 -22.78 -15.19
N SER A 640 -1.30 -23.90 -15.34
CA SER A 640 -1.12 -24.78 -16.51
C SER A 640 -1.57 -24.13 -17.81
N GLN A 641 -2.58 -23.25 -17.78
CA GLN A 641 -3.03 -22.50 -18.96
C GLN A 641 -1.97 -21.50 -19.45
N ALA A 642 -1.35 -20.76 -18.53
CA ALA A 642 -0.25 -19.85 -18.86
C ALA A 642 0.96 -20.59 -19.47
N ILE A 643 1.28 -21.77 -18.93
CA ILE A 643 2.35 -22.63 -19.47
C ILE A 643 2.00 -23.17 -20.87
N ASP A 644 0.76 -23.59 -21.09
CA ASP A 644 0.29 -24.03 -22.42
C ASP A 644 0.39 -22.91 -23.47
N VAL A 645 0.01 -21.68 -23.11
CA VAL A 645 0.19 -20.50 -23.97
C VAL A 645 1.66 -20.34 -24.37
N GLY A 646 2.58 -20.43 -23.40
CA GLY A 646 4.03 -20.37 -23.67
C GLY A 646 4.53 -21.49 -24.59
N SER A 647 4.06 -22.73 -24.35
CA SER A 647 4.40 -23.88 -25.19
C SER A 647 3.93 -23.69 -26.63
N ARG A 648 2.67 -23.24 -26.83
CA ARG A 648 2.08 -23.04 -28.14
C ARG A 648 2.67 -21.83 -28.88
N MET A 649 3.09 -20.81 -28.13
CA MET A 649 3.86 -19.68 -28.64
C MET A 649 5.26 -20.11 -29.13
N GLY A 650 5.73 -21.28 -28.72
CA GLY A 650 7.11 -21.70 -28.94
C GLY A 650 8.09 -20.76 -28.21
N ALA A 651 7.68 -20.23 -27.05
CA ALA A 651 8.52 -19.37 -26.24
C ALA A 651 9.69 -20.18 -25.66
N ARG A 652 10.92 -19.65 -25.75
CA ARG A 652 12.10 -20.33 -25.19
C ARG A 652 12.01 -20.46 -23.67
N PHE A 653 11.40 -19.47 -23.02
CA PHE A 653 11.16 -19.48 -21.59
C PHE A 653 9.83 -18.81 -21.24
N THR A 654 9.08 -19.37 -20.29
CA THR A 654 7.85 -18.79 -19.74
C THR A 654 8.05 -18.46 -18.27
N LEU A 655 8.03 -17.17 -17.93
CA LEU A 655 8.15 -16.68 -16.57
C LEU A 655 6.79 -16.23 -16.06
N LEU A 656 6.29 -16.95 -15.05
CA LEU A 656 4.96 -16.73 -14.48
C LEU A 656 5.00 -15.58 -13.47
N THR A 657 4.01 -14.70 -13.50
CA THR A 657 3.86 -13.57 -12.56
C THR A 657 2.38 -13.36 -12.20
N HIS A 658 2.06 -12.27 -11.53
CA HIS A 658 0.71 -11.84 -11.19
C HIS A 658 -0.05 -12.87 -10.33
N PHE A 659 0.61 -13.37 -9.28
CA PHE A 659 0.06 -14.43 -8.44
C PHE A 659 -0.98 -13.89 -7.46
N SER A 660 -2.03 -14.66 -7.20
CA SER A 660 -2.94 -14.36 -6.09
C SER A 660 -2.20 -14.41 -4.75
N GLN A 661 -2.54 -13.48 -3.84
CA GLN A 661 -2.02 -13.47 -2.47
C GLN A 661 -2.34 -14.74 -1.65
N ARG A 662 -3.24 -15.61 -2.14
CA ARG A 662 -3.53 -16.92 -1.52
C ARG A 662 -2.29 -17.83 -1.44
N TYR A 663 -1.32 -17.65 -2.33
CA TYR A 663 -0.09 -18.46 -2.44
C TYR A 663 1.13 -17.55 -2.67
N ALA A 664 1.23 -16.51 -1.84
CA ALA A 664 2.15 -15.40 -2.00
C ALA A 664 3.65 -15.76 -1.95
N LYS A 665 4.07 -16.96 -1.51
CA LYS A 665 5.50 -17.32 -1.50
C LYS A 665 5.92 -18.06 -2.75
N LEU A 666 5.38 -19.26 -2.99
CA LEU A 666 5.73 -20.09 -4.14
C LEU A 666 4.46 -20.76 -4.69
N PRO A 667 4.08 -20.53 -5.96
CA PRO A 667 2.92 -21.19 -6.57
C PRO A 667 3.19 -22.69 -6.82
N LEU A 668 2.11 -23.47 -6.91
CA LEU A 668 2.18 -24.88 -7.28
C LEU A 668 2.42 -25.03 -8.78
N VAL A 669 3.66 -25.30 -9.18
CA VAL A 669 4.02 -25.68 -10.55
C VAL A 669 4.30 -27.18 -10.62
N SER A 670 3.77 -27.83 -11.66
CA SER A 670 3.96 -29.26 -11.90
C SER A 670 5.38 -29.57 -12.40
N ASP A 671 6.00 -30.62 -11.85
CA ASP A 671 7.34 -31.08 -12.21
C ASP A 671 7.52 -31.37 -13.70
N ARG A 672 6.43 -31.64 -14.43
CA ARG A 672 6.44 -31.88 -15.88
C ARG A 672 6.84 -30.66 -16.72
N PHE A 673 6.80 -29.45 -16.16
CA PHE A 673 7.00 -28.20 -16.91
C PHE A 673 8.31 -27.47 -16.61
N HIS A 674 9.21 -28.07 -15.81
CA HIS A 674 10.32 -27.31 -15.24
C HIS A 674 11.39 -26.86 -16.22
N ALA A 675 11.53 -27.51 -17.39
CA ALA A 675 12.66 -27.24 -18.29
C ALA A 675 12.69 -25.82 -18.88
N SER A 676 11.53 -25.16 -19.04
CA SER A 676 11.40 -23.86 -19.69
C SER A 676 10.42 -22.92 -18.97
N VAL A 677 10.12 -23.19 -17.69
CA VAL A 677 9.17 -22.41 -16.89
C VAL A 677 9.82 -21.96 -15.58
N GLY A 678 9.54 -20.73 -15.18
CA GLY A 678 9.95 -20.18 -13.89
C GLY A 678 8.85 -19.35 -13.22
N CYS A 679 9.08 -18.95 -11.97
CA CYS A 679 8.19 -18.04 -11.25
C CYS A 679 8.94 -16.75 -10.93
N ALA A 680 8.30 -15.61 -11.21
CA ALA A 680 8.81 -14.30 -10.82
C ALA A 680 8.68 -14.09 -9.31
N PHE A 681 9.56 -13.27 -8.75
CA PHE A 681 9.50 -12.76 -7.39
C PHE A 681 9.72 -11.25 -7.44
N ASP A 682 9.20 -10.52 -6.46
CA ASP A 682 9.56 -9.12 -6.27
C ASP A 682 11.09 -9.00 -6.18
N HIS A 683 11.65 -7.99 -6.83
CA HIS A 683 13.08 -7.70 -6.94
C HIS A 683 13.92 -8.81 -7.60
N MET A 684 13.30 -9.70 -8.36
CA MET A 684 14.00 -10.65 -9.22
C MET A 684 14.57 -9.92 -10.44
N LEU A 685 15.84 -10.14 -10.73
CA LEU A 685 16.57 -9.63 -11.89
C LEU A 685 16.88 -10.78 -12.85
N VAL A 686 16.42 -10.67 -14.10
CA VAL A 686 16.59 -11.71 -15.12
C VAL A 686 17.28 -11.14 -16.35
N ARG A 687 18.32 -11.82 -16.81
CA ARG A 687 19.04 -11.54 -18.07
C ARG A 687 18.91 -12.73 -19.02
N PRO A 688 19.24 -12.56 -20.32
CA PRO A 688 19.25 -13.68 -21.27
C PRO A 688 20.12 -14.85 -20.81
N SER A 689 21.26 -14.56 -20.17
CA SER A 689 22.18 -15.56 -19.61
C SER A 689 21.62 -16.32 -18.41
N ASP A 690 20.59 -15.79 -17.72
CA ASP A 690 20.00 -16.42 -16.55
C ASP A 690 18.94 -17.47 -16.94
N LEU A 691 18.34 -17.38 -18.15
CA LEU A 691 17.24 -18.27 -18.58
C LEU A 691 17.55 -19.77 -18.42
N PRO A 692 18.74 -20.28 -18.76
CA PRO A 692 19.06 -21.69 -18.56
C PRO A 692 19.15 -22.10 -17.09
N VAL A 693 19.38 -21.14 -16.19
CA VAL A 693 19.55 -21.36 -14.74
C VAL A 693 18.22 -21.28 -14.00
N LEU A 694 17.25 -20.49 -14.47
CA LEU A 694 15.96 -20.30 -13.79
C LEU A 694 15.24 -21.61 -13.42
N PRO A 695 15.14 -22.64 -14.30
CA PRO A 695 14.60 -23.95 -13.96
C PRO A 695 15.25 -24.63 -12.74
N LEU A 696 16.56 -24.43 -12.59
CA LEU A 696 17.37 -25.12 -11.59
C LEU A 696 17.08 -24.59 -10.18
N LEU A 697 16.51 -23.38 -10.06
CA LEU A 697 16.15 -22.78 -8.78
C LEU A 697 15.01 -23.53 -8.08
N PHE A 698 14.14 -24.20 -8.85
CA PHE A 698 12.85 -24.65 -8.34
C PHE A 698 12.94 -25.73 -7.23
N PRO A 699 13.79 -26.77 -7.31
CA PRO A 699 13.97 -27.71 -6.21
C PRO A 699 14.41 -27.03 -4.91
N ALA A 700 15.35 -26.09 -4.99
CA ALA A 700 15.82 -25.33 -3.83
C ALA A 700 14.75 -24.36 -3.31
N LEU A 701 13.95 -23.74 -4.18
CA LEU A 701 12.79 -22.92 -3.80
C LEU A 701 11.72 -23.74 -3.07
N LYS A 702 11.41 -24.96 -3.53
CA LYS A 702 10.48 -25.86 -2.82
C LYS A 702 10.97 -26.17 -1.42
N SER A 703 12.25 -26.49 -1.25
CA SER A 703 12.83 -26.70 0.09
C SER A 703 12.79 -25.43 0.93
N LEU A 704 13.18 -24.28 0.37
CA LEU A 704 13.19 -23.00 1.07
C LEU A 704 11.80 -22.63 1.61
N PHE A 705 10.75 -22.93 0.86
CA PHE A 705 9.36 -22.66 1.22
C PHE A 705 8.57 -23.93 1.59
N ALA A 706 9.24 -24.99 2.07
CA ALA A 706 8.65 -26.31 2.25
C ALA A 706 7.36 -26.33 3.07
N GLU A 707 7.33 -25.64 4.22
CA GLU A 707 6.12 -25.55 5.06
C GLU A 707 4.93 -24.96 4.29
N HIS A 708 5.16 -23.85 3.59
CA HIS A 708 4.12 -23.19 2.81
C HIS A 708 3.69 -24.05 1.61
N TYR A 709 4.66 -24.67 0.93
CA TYR A 709 4.39 -25.53 -0.21
C TYR A 709 3.55 -26.75 0.19
N GLN A 710 3.89 -27.39 1.31
CA GLN A 710 3.11 -28.51 1.86
C GLN A 710 1.71 -28.09 2.28
N GLU A 711 1.57 -26.96 3.00
CA GLU A 711 0.25 -26.42 3.38
C GLU A 711 -0.65 -26.19 2.16
N MET A 712 -0.07 -25.69 1.05
CA MET A 712 -0.78 -25.50 -0.20
C MET A 712 -1.20 -26.83 -0.84
N CYS A 713 -0.30 -27.81 -0.91
CA CYS A 713 -0.64 -29.16 -1.38
C CYS A 713 -1.79 -29.78 -0.59
N ASP A 714 -1.76 -29.69 0.73
CA ASP A 714 -2.78 -30.24 1.61
C ASP A 714 -4.14 -29.55 1.43
N LYS A 715 -4.14 -28.22 1.29
CA LYS A 715 -5.36 -27.44 1.00
C LYS A 715 -5.97 -27.85 -0.33
N THR A 716 -5.16 -27.99 -1.37
CA THR A 716 -5.61 -28.40 -2.71
C THR A 716 -6.16 -29.82 -2.71
N ALA A 717 -5.46 -30.76 -2.07
CA ALA A 717 -5.92 -32.14 -1.90
C ALA A 717 -7.26 -32.21 -1.16
N LYS A 718 -7.42 -31.44 -0.07
CA LYS A 718 -8.67 -31.35 0.69
C LYS A 718 -9.82 -30.83 -0.15
N LYS A 719 -9.63 -29.77 -0.94
CA LYS A 719 -10.66 -29.23 -1.84
C LYS A 719 -11.04 -30.21 -2.93
N LEU A 720 -10.07 -30.87 -3.55
CA LEU A 720 -10.32 -31.88 -4.59
C LEU A 720 -11.15 -33.05 -4.03
N ARG A 721 -10.84 -33.52 -2.82
CA ARG A 721 -11.65 -34.52 -2.12
C ARG A 721 -13.08 -34.04 -1.84
N GLN A 722 -13.25 -32.79 -1.39
CA GLN A 722 -14.58 -32.21 -1.17
C GLN A 722 -15.40 -32.08 -2.48
N LYS A 723 -14.75 -31.65 -3.57
CA LYS A 723 -15.39 -31.58 -4.90
C LYS A 723 -15.79 -32.96 -5.42
N ALA A 724 -14.98 -33.99 -5.18
CA ALA A 724 -15.31 -35.37 -5.55
C ALA A 724 -16.56 -35.86 -4.78
N LEU A 725 -16.59 -35.69 -3.45
CA LEU A 725 -17.73 -36.07 -2.62
C LEU A 725 -19.03 -35.36 -3.03
N GLN A 726 -18.97 -34.07 -3.37
CA GLN A 726 -20.14 -33.31 -3.85
C GLN A 726 -20.62 -33.73 -5.25
N LYS A 727 -19.73 -34.28 -6.09
CA LYS A 727 -20.12 -34.85 -7.38
C LYS A 727 -20.82 -36.20 -7.21
N ASP A 728 -20.36 -37.00 -6.25
CA ASP A 728 -20.96 -38.31 -5.92
C ASP A 728 -22.36 -38.14 -5.30
N GLU A 729 -22.58 -37.15 -4.43
CA GLU A 729 -23.92 -36.83 -3.88
C GLU A 729 -24.92 -36.35 -4.95
N LYS A 730 -24.44 -35.66 -6.00
CA LYS A 730 -25.28 -35.22 -7.13
C LYS A 730 -25.55 -36.31 -8.18
N HIS A 731 -24.93 -37.48 -8.06
CA HIS A 731 -25.09 -38.62 -8.97
C HIS A 731 -25.83 -39.81 -8.34
N MET A 732 -26.43 -39.65 -7.16
CA MET A 732 -27.44 -40.62 -6.67
C MET A 732 -28.69 -40.52 -7.57
N PRO A 733 -29.10 -41.59 -8.27
CA PRO A 733 -30.33 -41.56 -9.05
C PRO A 733 -31.53 -41.40 -8.13
N ASP A 734 -32.38 -40.41 -8.40
CA ASP A 734 -33.70 -40.29 -7.79
C ASP A 734 -34.47 -41.61 -7.98
N GLY A 735 -34.79 -42.26 -6.86
CA GLY A 735 -35.91 -43.18 -6.70
C GLY A 735 -35.98 -44.38 -7.66
N LEU A 736 -35.48 -45.53 -7.20
CA LEU A 736 -35.99 -46.84 -7.65
C LEU A 736 -37.52 -46.91 -7.43
N PRO A 737 -38.32 -47.35 -8.41
CA PRO A 737 -39.76 -47.51 -8.23
C PRO A 737 -40.02 -48.68 -7.27
N THR A 738 -40.76 -48.41 -6.21
CA THR A 738 -41.33 -49.42 -5.31
C THR A 738 -42.22 -50.38 -6.11
N ALA A 739 -41.74 -51.61 -6.28
CA ALA A 739 -42.53 -52.73 -6.76
C ALA A 739 -43.01 -53.58 -5.57
N GLN A 740 -44.18 -54.20 -5.75
CA GLN A 740 -44.91 -55.19 -4.92
C GLN A 740 -46.01 -54.59 -4.03
N HIS A 741 -47.27 -55.06 -3.99
CA HIS A 741 -47.88 -56.33 -4.43
C HIS A 741 -49.36 -56.13 -4.78
N ALA A 742 -49.87 -56.92 -5.73
CA ALA A 742 -51.29 -57.23 -5.87
C ALA A 742 -51.54 -58.64 -5.27
N SER A 743 -52.52 -58.77 -4.37
CA SER A 743 -53.46 -59.90 -4.29
C SER A 743 -54.38 -59.79 -3.06
N ALA A 744 -55.67 -60.04 -3.30
CA ALA A 744 -56.83 -60.19 -2.40
C ALA A 744 -57.52 -58.90 -1.91
#